data_AF-A0A139PQ41-F1
#
_entry.id   AF-A0A139PQ41-F1
#
_cell.length_a   1.000
_cell.length_b   1.000
_cell.length_c   1.000
_cell.angle_alpha   90.00
_cell.angle_beta   90.00
_cell.angle_gamma   90.00
#
_symmetry.space_group_name_H-M   'P 1'
#
loop_
_entity.id
_entity.type
_entity.pdbx_description
1 polymer ?
#
loop_
_entity_poly.entity_id
_entity_poly.type
_entity_poly.pdbx_seq_one_letter_code
_entity_poly.pdbx_strand_id
1 'polypeptide(L)'
;MEEKIARMIPLSSDSRKPTPLENPSKPAEDPAQQDHPHDQDGDHRSQDTNHEDHDHDGENHNHHHDEEHDHDFAAERVVSEDEQGFVVSHGDHAHYFFKKDLTDAQIKAAQNHLKENRQSEPVQPLAKTVENFSRDASDEEKIKYISQTYGVPLEAIRISNGFFVFGNPDQAYDPTHIHPYAVRKEHVRIPLQTGDPELDFLNELYTTALRDNVSPYSLQVENGSFVIPHGDHNHYIKVQTKGYEVALKNKIPTLQSSYQPGAFDEQTVLSKVDQLLADSRSLYKDKPIMQRRVELALGQFTENMKKLATNSTAGYLAALDLFDKQYIHVDQSVSPVETSPLDKKYQALVDKINTLDTDAYGLPKKDLLLHLQDAKLAQDDTELDAIEAKLQALQDFRDRTGVTTVEYIKYFYEHVSDGRLREELRNRVAKLTWELYQSQSFLKATDLNKLFPTIYQTKLEVEEALKDEPVSTKAGKTILDTEKVDSQTAKTAIYEFLKELYGDFMPEERVTHVKKEEVEALLAKVTDLLARVKEDGVKQSLAEEAANIKAATEKENADLDEAKTQLEDLLNRIVATIQREEKQAEQDPQTVIIYQKLYNVLLSLHKYLEDNKGSDADFERVDALFDQLATKSSDKEGLLTLAKEIISLNQELRSKSSETANQSKSEKDSETATSQASEKQEQSESDSSAQPNE
;
A
#
# COMPACT_ATOMS: atom_id res chain seq x y z
N MET A 1 38.34 -40.56 -14.35
CA MET A 1 37.48 -39.39 -14.00
C MET A 1 36.05 -39.84 -13.79
N GLU A 2 35.49 -40.65 -14.69
CA GLU A 2 34.25 -41.43 -14.49
C GLU A 2 34.25 -42.26 -13.18
N GLU A 3 35.38 -42.88 -12.84
CA GLU A 3 35.58 -43.60 -11.56
C GLU A 3 35.56 -42.71 -10.31
N LYS A 4 35.87 -41.40 -10.44
CA LYS A 4 35.81 -40.43 -9.34
C LYS A 4 34.38 -39.97 -9.09
N ILE A 5 33.56 -39.92 -10.15
CA ILE A 5 32.12 -39.59 -10.12
C ILE A 5 31.32 -40.77 -9.55
N ALA A 6 31.68 -42.01 -9.89
CA ALA A 6 31.02 -43.21 -9.38
C ALA A 6 31.21 -43.44 -7.85
N ARG A 7 32.25 -42.86 -7.23
CA ARG A 7 32.55 -43.00 -5.79
C ARG A 7 31.88 -41.97 -4.88
N MET A 8 31.28 -40.90 -5.42
CA MET A 8 30.67 -39.81 -4.63
C MET A 8 29.14 -39.91 -4.48
N ILE A 9 28.52 -41.01 -4.94
CA ILE A 9 27.06 -41.23 -4.85
C ILE A 9 26.83 -42.51 -4.04
N PRO A 10 26.23 -42.47 -2.83
CA PRO A 10 25.84 -43.68 -2.12
C PRO A 10 24.66 -44.34 -2.84
N LEU A 11 24.80 -45.61 -3.22
CA LEU A 11 23.69 -46.50 -3.52
C LEU A 11 23.06 -46.93 -2.18
N SER A 12 21.96 -46.31 -1.77
CA SER A 12 21.12 -46.84 -0.70
C SER A 12 19.66 -46.59 -1.05
N SER A 13 19.04 -47.64 -1.59
CA SER A 13 17.60 -47.84 -1.61
C SER A 13 17.12 -48.08 -0.18
N ASP A 14 16.36 -47.16 0.39
CA ASP A 14 15.53 -47.49 1.56
C ASP A 14 14.06 -47.46 1.15
N SER A 15 13.48 -48.65 1.11
CA SER A 15 12.09 -48.90 0.75
C SER A 15 11.26 -48.83 2.02
N ARG A 16 10.43 -47.79 2.17
CA ARG A 16 9.23 -47.88 3.03
C ARG A 16 7.99 -47.72 2.17
N LYS A 17 7.24 -48.84 2.07
CA LYS A 17 5.91 -48.96 1.47
C LYS A 17 4.91 -47.99 2.12
N PRO A 18 3.97 -47.41 1.35
CA PRO A 18 2.74 -46.84 1.89
C PRO A 18 1.72 -47.96 2.19
N THR A 19 1.01 -47.84 3.32
CA THR A 19 -0.18 -48.65 3.67
C THR A 19 -1.47 -47.94 3.18
N PRO A 20 -2.52 -48.67 2.78
CA PRO A 20 -3.56 -48.18 1.86
C PRO A 20 -4.81 -47.59 2.52
N LEU A 21 -5.55 -46.82 1.71
CA LEU A 21 -6.94 -46.41 1.88
C LEU A 21 -7.90 -47.61 1.96
N GLU A 22 -8.88 -47.55 2.86
CA GLU A 22 -10.15 -48.30 2.76
C GLU A 22 -11.35 -47.34 2.82
N ASN A 23 -12.41 -47.76 2.13
CA ASN A 23 -13.45 -46.97 1.47
C ASN A 23 -14.85 -47.27 2.12
N PRO A 24 -16.00 -46.82 1.56
CA PRO A 24 -17.14 -46.24 2.30
C PRO A 24 -18.35 -47.17 2.47
N SER A 25 -19.41 -46.72 3.20
CA SER A 25 -20.81 -47.20 3.04
C SER A 25 -21.87 -46.31 3.76
N LYS A 26 -22.56 -45.45 2.99
CA LYS A 26 -24.03 -45.25 2.71
C LYS A 26 -25.17 -45.63 3.73
N PRO A 27 -26.47 -45.22 3.51
CA PRO A 27 -27.25 -44.29 4.36
C PRO A 27 -28.63 -44.81 4.87
N ALA A 28 -29.33 -44.05 5.72
CA ALA A 28 -30.78 -44.06 6.06
C ALA A 28 -30.96 -43.21 7.36
N GLU A 29 -32.04 -42.52 7.72
CA GLU A 29 -33.43 -42.35 7.30
C GLU A 29 -33.95 -41.14 8.10
N ASP A 30 -34.89 -40.37 7.54
CA ASP A 30 -35.69 -39.35 8.24
C ASP A 30 -37.07 -39.96 8.56
N PRO A 31 -37.67 -39.67 9.72
CA PRO A 31 -39.07 -39.26 9.64
C PRO A 31 -39.54 -38.20 10.67
N ALA A 32 -40.32 -37.26 10.12
CA ALA A 32 -41.63 -36.76 10.58
C ALA A 32 -41.70 -35.98 11.91
N GLN A 33 -41.97 -34.66 11.89
CA GLN A 33 -43.28 -33.96 11.77
C GLN A 33 -44.10 -33.87 13.07
N GLN A 34 -44.70 -32.66 13.28
CA GLN A 34 -45.81 -32.28 14.19
C GLN A 34 -45.38 -31.82 15.61
N ASP A 35 -45.80 -30.70 16.21
CA ASP A 35 -46.95 -29.79 16.01
C ASP A 35 -46.70 -28.41 16.69
N HIS A 36 -47.27 -27.34 16.12
CA HIS A 36 -47.62 -26.05 16.77
C HIS A 36 -48.80 -26.25 17.76
N PRO A 37 -49.20 -25.35 18.72
CA PRO A 37 -49.31 -23.87 18.56
C PRO A 37 -49.32 -22.96 19.84
N HIS A 38 -49.54 -21.64 19.61
CA HIS A 38 -50.19 -20.61 20.47
C HIS A 38 -49.48 -20.15 21.76
N ASP A 39 -49.56 -18.90 22.26
CA ASP A 39 -50.07 -17.58 21.85
C ASP A 39 -49.69 -16.58 22.97
N GLN A 40 -49.64 -15.29 22.62
CA GLN A 40 -49.97 -14.12 23.45
C GLN A 40 -48.98 -13.50 24.48
N ASP A 41 -48.62 -12.26 24.14
CA ASP A 41 -48.75 -11.00 24.89
C ASP A 41 -48.05 -10.79 26.25
N GLY A 42 -47.38 -9.63 26.35
CA GLY A 42 -47.36 -8.86 27.60
C GLY A 42 -46.05 -8.19 28.00
N ASP A 43 -45.85 -6.98 27.48
CA ASP A 43 -45.53 -5.74 28.21
C ASP A 43 -44.33 -5.61 29.19
N HIS A 44 -43.79 -4.39 29.18
CA HIS A 44 -42.59 -3.87 29.81
C HIS A 44 -42.48 -3.99 31.36
N ARG A 45 -41.26 -4.16 31.89
CA ARG A 45 -40.46 -3.14 32.64
C ARG A 45 -39.42 -3.74 33.62
N SER A 46 -38.16 -3.36 33.38
CA SER A 46 -37.12 -2.90 34.32
C SER A 46 -36.73 -3.70 35.59
N GLN A 47 -35.44 -4.06 35.62
CA GLN A 47 -34.38 -3.65 36.59
C GLN A 47 -33.60 -4.78 37.31
N ASP A 48 -32.28 -4.52 37.36
CA ASP A 48 -31.25 -4.99 38.29
C ASP A 48 -30.40 -6.25 37.97
N THR A 49 -29.14 -5.93 37.57
CA THR A 49 -27.84 -6.47 38.02
C THR A 49 -27.67 -7.99 38.22
N ASN A 50 -26.82 -8.60 37.37
CA ASN A 50 -25.70 -9.49 37.74
C ASN A 50 -25.11 -10.12 36.47
N HIS A 51 -23.79 -10.01 36.27
CA HIS A 51 -23.04 -10.87 35.34
C HIS A 51 -21.88 -11.49 36.11
N GLU A 52 -21.97 -12.79 36.34
CA GLU A 52 -20.86 -13.70 36.66
C GLU A 52 -20.85 -14.79 35.57
N ASP A 53 -19.73 -14.85 34.86
CA ASP A 53 -18.95 -15.97 34.32
C ASP A 53 -19.61 -17.31 33.98
N HIS A 54 -19.45 -17.77 32.72
CA HIS A 54 -18.57 -18.89 32.35
C HIS A 54 -18.78 -19.39 30.90
N ASP A 55 -17.66 -19.46 30.18
CA ASP A 55 -17.22 -20.48 29.20
C ASP A 55 -18.15 -20.94 28.06
N HIS A 56 -17.79 -20.53 26.83
CA HIS A 56 -17.95 -21.38 25.65
C HIS A 56 -16.81 -21.18 24.65
N ASP A 57 -16.06 -22.27 24.45
CA ASP A 57 -15.02 -22.46 23.45
C ASP A 57 -15.57 -22.30 22.02
N GLY A 58 -15.03 -21.30 21.32
CA GLY A 58 -14.24 -21.48 20.10
C GLY A 58 -14.86 -22.20 18.92
N GLU A 59 -15.50 -21.46 18.03
CA GLU A 59 -15.22 -21.44 16.58
C GLU A 59 -16.10 -20.35 15.94
N ASN A 60 -15.54 -19.15 15.75
CA ASN A 60 -16.16 -18.15 14.88
C ASN A 60 -15.08 -17.46 14.04
N HIS A 61 -15.14 -17.73 12.74
CA HIS A 61 -14.38 -17.03 11.73
C HIS A 61 -14.77 -15.56 11.71
N ASN A 62 -13.85 -14.69 12.11
CA ASN A 62 -13.88 -13.31 11.68
C ASN A 62 -12.44 -12.85 11.44
N HIS A 63 -12.00 -12.94 10.19
CA HIS A 63 -10.77 -12.30 9.71
C HIS A 63 -10.99 -10.78 9.71
N HIS A 64 -10.86 -10.15 10.88
CA HIS A 64 -10.37 -8.79 10.92
C HIS A 64 -8.86 -8.89 10.80
N HIS A 65 -8.36 -8.60 9.60
CA HIS A 65 -6.99 -8.14 9.44
C HIS A 65 -6.90 -6.83 10.22
N ASP A 66 -6.33 -6.90 11.42
CA ASP A 66 -5.64 -5.74 11.98
C ASP A 66 -4.58 -5.36 10.94
N GLU A 67 -4.74 -4.18 10.36
CA GLU A 67 -3.70 -3.56 9.55
C GLU A 67 -2.51 -3.29 10.47
N GLU A 68 -1.60 -4.27 10.57
CA GLU A 68 -0.26 -4.06 11.12
C GLU A 68 0.44 -3.03 10.20
N HIS A 69 0.38 -1.76 10.60
CA HIS A 69 1.11 -0.70 9.93
C HIS A 69 2.61 -0.99 10.02
N ASP A 70 3.21 -1.28 8.87
CA ASP A 70 4.61 -1.64 8.69
C ASP A 70 5.51 -0.39 8.85
N HIS A 71 6.01 -0.17 10.06
CA HIS A 71 6.97 0.90 10.37
C HIS A 71 8.41 0.35 10.37
N ASP A 72 8.96 0.08 9.19
CA ASP A 72 10.32 -0.43 9.08
C ASP A 72 11.39 0.47 9.73
N PHE A 73 12.33 -0.14 10.46
CA PHE A 73 13.45 0.56 11.09
C PHE A 73 14.48 1.07 10.07
N ALA A 74 14.64 2.39 9.97
CA ALA A 74 15.58 3.07 9.09
C ALA A 74 16.77 3.69 9.88
N ALA A 75 17.92 3.02 9.87
CA ALA A 75 19.11 3.41 10.63
C ALA A 75 19.64 4.81 10.27
N GLU A 76 19.47 5.23 9.02
CA GLU A 76 19.90 6.53 8.49
C GLU A 76 19.02 7.71 8.95
N ARG A 77 17.89 7.43 9.60
CA ARG A 77 16.98 8.43 10.17
C ARG A 77 17.03 8.46 11.70
N VAL A 78 17.95 7.72 12.31
CA VAL A 78 18.13 7.68 13.77
C VAL A 78 18.67 9.03 14.25
N VAL A 79 17.96 9.65 15.18
CA VAL A 79 18.28 10.98 15.75
C VAL A 79 18.68 10.93 17.23
N SER A 80 18.44 9.81 17.94
CA SER A 80 18.86 9.63 19.33
C SER A 80 19.00 8.15 19.70
N GLU A 81 19.75 7.85 20.76
CA GLU A 81 19.95 6.51 21.34
C GLU A 81 19.93 6.58 22.87
N ASP A 82 19.36 5.58 23.54
CA ASP A 82 19.55 5.32 24.98
C ASP A 82 19.92 3.86 25.27
N GLU A 83 19.88 3.45 26.54
CA GLU A 83 20.21 2.08 26.95
C GLU A 83 19.32 1.00 26.30
N GLN A 84 18.07 1.32 25.99
CA GLN A 84 17.06 0.35 25.56
C GLN A 84 16.73 0.42 24.05
N GLY A 85 17.07 1.51 23.36
CA GLY A 85 16.58 1.72 21.99
C GLY A 85 17.12 2.96 21.28
N PHE A 86 16.52 3.26 20.13
CA PHE A 86 16.82 4.39 19.25
C PHE A 86 15.56 5.21 18.97
N VAL A 87 15.71 6.53 18.82
CA VAL A 87 14.66 7.40 18.25
C VAL A 87 14.96 7.61 16.77
N VAL A 88 14.01 7.29 15.90
CA VAL A 88 14.08 7.41 14.44
C VAL A 88 13.09 8.48 14.01
N SER A 89 13.57 9.47 13.25
CA SER A 89 12.68 10.48 12.67
C SER A 89 11.92 9.90 11.47
N HIS A 90 10.62 10.16 11.43
CA HIS A 90 9.73 9.81 10.33
C HIS A 90 9.03 11.08 9.85
N GLY A 91 9.53 11.68 8.77
CA GLY A 91 9.00 12.94 8.25
C GLY A 91 9.10 14.07 9.29
N ASP A 92 7.97 14.49 9.81
CA ASP A 92 7.80 15.57 10.80
C ASP A 92 7.71 15.10 12.26
N HIS A 93 7.65 13.78 12.51
CA HIS A 93 7.60 13.19 13.85
C HIS A 93 8.74 12.17 14.07
N ALA A 94 8.69 11.45 15.19
CA ALA A 94 9.68 10.44 15.53
C ALA A 94 9.06 9.23 16.24
N HIS A 95 9.63 8.06 15.94
CA HIS A 95 9.32 6.80 16.58
C HIS A 95 10.52 6.31 17.39
N TYR A 96 10.26 5.60 18.48
CA TYR A 96 11.24 4.84 19.23
C TYR A 96 11.32 3.37 18.78
N PHE A 97 12.49 2.77 18.72
CA PHE A 97 12.68 1.35 18.38
C PHE A 97 13.56 0.70 19.42
N PHE A 98 13.09 -0.38 20.05
CA PHE A 98 13.90 -1.08 21.04
C PHE A 98 15.01 -1.89 20.39
N LYS A 99 16.18 -1.89 21.02
CA LYS A 99 17.30 -2.76 20.63
C LYS A 99 16.93 -4.24 20.66
N LYS A 100 16.04 -4.68 21.56
CA LYS A 100 15.59 -6.08 21.62
C LYS A 100 14.81 -6.53 20.38
N ASP A 101 14.23 -5.60 19.64
CA ASP A 101 13.39 -5.85 18.46
C ASP A 101 14.16 -5.54 17.15
N LEU A 102 15.47 -5.25 17.24
CA LEU A 102 16.35 -4.91 16.11
C LEU A 102 17.48 -5.93 15.96
N THR A 103 17.95 -6.11 14.73
CA THR A 103 19.15 -6.92 14.46
C THR A 103 20.43 -6.18 14.87
N ASP A 104 21.48 -6.90 15.24
CA ASP A 104 22.79 -6.31 15.58
C ASP A 104 23.35 -5.42 14.46
N ALA A 105 23.06 -5.77 13.20
CA ALA A 105 23.43 -4.98 12.03
C ALA A 105 22.72 -3.62 12.02
N GLN A 106 21.41 -3.60 12.29
CA GLN A 106 20.60 -2.38 12.41
C GLN A 106 21.06 -1.50 13.58
N ILE A 107 21.31 -2.10 14.76
CA ILE A 107 21.83 -1.41 15.94
C ILE A 107 23.19 -0.75 15.62
N LYS A 108 24.10 -1.49 14.99
CA LYS A 108 25.43 -0.98 14.62
C LYS A 108 25.34 0.12 13.56
N ALA A 109 24.47 -0.02 12.56
CA ALA A 109 24.24 1.00 11.55
C ALA A 109 23.72 2.32 12.17
N ALA A 110 22.77 2.22 13.08
CA ALA A 110 22.21 3.36 13.83
C ALA A 110 23.28 4.06 14.69
N GLN A 111 24.07 3.29 15.43
CA GLN A 111 25.17 3.83 16.24
C GLN A 111 26.25 4.50 15.40
N ASN A 112 26.55 3.96 14.21
CA ASN A 112 27.49 4.57 13.29
C ASN A 112 26.94 5.90 12.74
N HIS A 113 25.67 5.93 12.34
CA HIS A 113 25.00 7.15 11.89
C HIS A 113 25.07 8.26 12.96
N LEU A 114 24.75 7.96 14.22
CA LEU A 114 24.83 8.92 15.33
C LEU A 114 26.26 9.41 15.61
N LYS A 115 27.28 8.56 15.40
CA LYS A 115 28.69 8.94 15.56
C LYS A 115 29.17 9.85 14.43
N GLU A 116 28.72 9.60 13.20
CA GLU A 116 29.08 10.38 12.01
C GLU A 116 28.35 11.73 11.96
N ASN A 117 27.14 11.82 12.53
CA ASN A 117 26.23 12.97 12.39
C ASN A 117 26.04 13.77 13.69
N ARG A 118 27.12 14.03 14.44
CA ARG A 118 27.12 14.81 15.71
C ARG A 118 26.78 16.31 15.52
N GLN A 119 25.61 16.62 14.98
CA GLN A 119 25.01 17.95 15.01
C GLN A 119 23.52 17.85 15.29
N SER A 120 23.14 17.85 16.57
CA SER A 120 21.91 18.53 16.94
C SER A 120 22.20 20.04 16.83
N GLU A 121 21.92 20.62 15.66
CA GLU A 121 21.83 22.07 15.58
C GLU A 121 20.73 22.54 16.55
N PRO A 122 20.98 23.57 17.38
CA PRO A 122 19.92 24.20 18.14
C PRO A 122 19.03 24.96 17.15
N VAL A 123 17.90 24.34 16.78
CA VAL A 123 16.86 25.04 16.02
C VAL A 123 16.31 26.12 16.92
N GLN A 124 16.34 27.35 16.41
CA GLN A 124 15.85 28.54 17.11
C GLN A 124 14.39 28.38 17.55
N PRO A 125 13.93 29.13 18.57
CA PRO A 125 12.54 29.07 19.01
C PRO A 125 11.60 29.24 17.82
N LEU A 126 10.73 28.26 17.60
CA LEU A 126 9.62 28.39 16.65
C LEU A 126 8.85 29.66 17.02
N ALA A 127 8.77 30.61 16.08
CA ALA A 127 8.08 31.90 16.14
C ALA A 127 8.37 32.83 17.35
N LYS A 128 8.58 34.13 17.07
CA LYS A 128 8.72 35.23 18.07
C LYS A 128 7.51 35.43 19.00
N THR A 129 6.51 34.54 18.97
CA THR A 129 5.17 34.70 19.57
C THR A 129 4.67 33.46 20.31
N VAL A 130 5.45 32.38 20.48
CA VAL A 130 4.99 31.16 21.18
C VAL A 130 4.56 31.39 22.63
N GLU A 131 5.16 32.38 23.28
CA GLU A 131 4.81 32.80 24.63
C GLU A 131 3.40 33.40 24.74
N ASN A 132 2.77 33.75 23.61
CA ASN A 132 1.40 34.28 23.59
C ASN A 132 0.33 33.20 23.76
N PHE A 133 0.70 31.92 23.66
CA PHE A 133 -0.26 30.81 23.70
C PHE A 133 0.22 29.59 24.47
N SER A 134 1.51 29.52 24.77
CA SER A 134 2.10 28.41 25.50
C SER A 134 3.21 28.90 26.42
N ARG A 135 3.47 28.17 27.48
CA ARG A 135 4.63 28.39 28.35
C ARG A 135 5.54 27.17 28.33
N ASP A 136 6.83 27.40 28.55
CA ASP A 136 7.72 26.31 28.91
C ASP A 136 7.39 25.82 30.34
N ALA A 137 7.84 24.61 30.67
CA ALA A 137 7.51 23.95 31.92
C ALA A 137 8.63 22.99 32.35
N SER A 138 8.59 22.53 33.61
CA SER A 138 9.53 21.50 34.05
C SER A 138 9.27 20.16 33.36
N ASP A 139 10.25 19.27 33.34
CA ASP A 139 10.07 17.92 32.78
C ASP A 139 8.91 17.18 33.47
N GLU A 140 8.73 17.36 34.78
CA GLU A 140 7.62 16.75 35.53
C GLU A 140 6.25 17.30 35.11
N GLU A 141 6.15 18.60 34.82
CA GLU A 141 4.92 19.19 34.30
C GLU A 141 4.64 18.72 32.87
N LYS A 142 5.67 18.62 32.02
CA LYS A 142 5.55 18.11 30.64
C LYS A 142 5.11 16.64 30.63
N ILE A 143 5.68 15.80 31.50
CA ILE A 143 5.28 14.40 31.67
C ILE A 143 3.80 14.31 32.08
N LYS A 144 3.35 15.14 33.03
CA LYS A 144 1.93 15.18 33.41
C LYS A 144 1.03 15.59 32.26
N TYR A 145 1.44 16.59 31.50
CA TYR A 145 0.69 17.05 30.34
C TYR A 145 0.60 15.97 29.25
N ILE A 146 1.71 15.29 28.94
CA ILE A 146 1.73 14.16 28.00
C ILE A 146 0.81 13.04 28.48
N SER A 147 0.91 12.65 29.75
CA SER A 147 0.07 11.61 30.35
C SER A 147 -1.42 11.92 30.21
N GLN A 148 -1.82 13.17 30.45
CA GLN A 148 -3.21 13.60 30.26
C GLN A 148 -3.62 13.64 28.79
N THR A 149 -2.74 14.14 27.92
CA THR A 149 -3.03 14.35 26.49
C THR A 149 -3.16 13.05 25.73
N TYR A 150 -2.25 12.11 25.99
CA TYR A 150 -2.17 10.81 25.35
C TYR A 150 -2.82 9.70 26.18
N GLY A 151 -3.34 9.97 27.38
CA GLY A 151 -3.96 8.94 28.22
C GLY A 151 -2.99 7.84 28.70
N VAL A 152 -1.68 8.06 28.60
CA VAL A 152 -0.64 7.11 29.04
C VAL A 152 -0.32 7.30 30.53
N PRO A 153 -0.02 6.22 31.29
CA PRO A 153 0.42 6.35 32.69
C PRO A 153 1.69 7.20 32.83
N LEU A 154 1.86 7.92 33.94
CA LEU A 154 3.04 8.77 34.16
C LEU A 154 4.34 7.96 34.13
N GLU A 155 4.31 6.76 34.70
CA GLU A 155 5.41 5.79 34.74
C GLU A 155 5.77 5.21 33.37
N ALA A 156 4.87 5.33 32.39
CA ALA A 156 5.10 4.88 31.02
C ALA A 156 5.95 5.88 30.21
N ILE A 157 6.02 7.14 30.66
CA ILE A 157 6.73 8.21 29.95
C ILE A 157 8.17 8.27 30.42
N ARG A 158 9.10 8.03 29.51
CA ARG A 158 10.54 8.03 29.78
C ARG A 158 11.21 9.20 29.09
N ILE A 159 12.32 9.65 29.66
CA ILE A 159 13.17 10.66 29.04
C ILE A 159 14.35 9.95 28.39
N SER A 160 14.49 10.13 27.08
CA SER A 160 15.58 9.57 26.29
C SER A 160 16.25 10.69 25.51
N ASN A 161 17.46 11.10 25.93
CA ASN A 161 18.35 12.03 25.21
C ASN A 161 17.63 13.10 24.37
N GLY A 162 16.89 13.99 25.03
CA GLY A 162 16.17 15.11 24.38
C GLY A 162 14.71 14.83 24.00
N PHE A 163 14.20 13.62 24.25
CA PHE A 163 12.83 13.20 23.93
C PHE A 163 12.08 12.69 25.15
N PHE A 164 10.75 12.85 25.13
CA PHE A 164 9.82 12.03 25.91
C PHE A 164 9.37 10.86 25.04
N VAL A 165 9.48 9.64 25.56
CA VAL A 165 9.15 8.39 24.87
C VAL A 165 8.07 7.67 25.64
N PHE A 166 7.00 7.26 24.98
CA PHE A 166 5.85 6.58 25.58
C PHE A 166 5.09 5.71 24.55
N GLY A 167 4.23 4.82 25.07
CA GLY A 167 3.39 3.91 24.27
C GLY A 167 2.35 4.63 23.41
N ASN A 168 1.94 4.00 22.30
CA ASN A 168 0.82 4.49 21.48
C ASN A 168 -0.45 4.56 22.36
N PRO A 169 -1.13 5.73 22.44
CA PRO A 169 -2.37 5.90 23.20
C PRO A 169 -3.53 5.00 22.74
N ASP A 170 -3.52 4.55 21.49
CA ASP A 170 -4.61 3.76 20.89
C ASP A 170 -4.56 2.27 21.28
N GLN A 171 -3.57 1.87 22.09
CA GLN A 171 -3.38 0.49 22.53
C GLN A 171 -3.29 0.40 24.05
N ALA A 172 -3.69 -0.75 24.60
CA ALA A 172 -3.55 -0.99 26.02
C ALA A 172 -2.06 -0.93 26.42
N TYR A 173 -1.77 -0.22 27.51
CA TYR A 173 -0.41 -0.09 28.02
C TYR A 173 0.19 -1.47 28.32
N ASP A 174 1.17 -1.88 27.50
CA ASP A 174 1.99 -3.06 27.73
C ASP A 174 3.40 -2.62 28.19
N PRO A 175 3.79 -2.86 29.45
CA PRO A 175 5.12 -2.51 29.94
C PRO A 175 6.25 -3.33 29.28
N THR A 176 5.93 -4.35 28.48
CA THR A 176 6.86 -5.23 27.75
C THR A 176 6.97 -4.91 26.25
N HIS A 177 6.07 -4.08 25.71
CA HIS A 177 6.00 -3.65 24.32
C HIS A 177 5.54 -2.18 24.23
N ILE A 178 6.45 -1.26 23.88
CA ILE A 178 6.12 0.15 23.62
C ILE A 178 5.93 0.33 22.12
N HIS A 179 4.71 0.68 21.71
CA HIS A 179 4.48 1.27 20.38
C HIS A 179 4.87 2.74 20.39
N PRO A 180 5.47 3.28 19.33
CA PRO A 180 6.53 4.23 19.59
C PRO A 180 6.14 5.67 19.26
N TYR A 181 5.77 6.42 20.28
CA TYR A 181 5.75 7.88 20.22
C TYR A 181 6.98 8.46 20.90
N ALA A 182 7.71 9.29 20.16
CA ALA A 182 8.81 10.08 20.71
C ALA A 182 8.58 11.56 20.37
N VAL A 183 8.44 12.39 21.40
CA VAL A 183 8.24 13.84 21.25
C VAL A 183 9.44 14.60 21.80
N ARG A 184 9.99 15.53 21.02
CA ARG A 184 11.13 16.36 21.46
C ARG A 184 10.75 17.19 22.69
N LYS A 185 11.58 17.15 23.73
CA LYS A 185 11.34 17.88 24.99
C LYS A 185 11.21 19.39 24.77
N GLU A 186 11.98 19.94 23.84
CA GLU A 186 11.95 21.36 23.47
C GLU A 186 10.65 21.79 22.78
N HIS A 187 9.92 20.85 22.16
CA HIS A 187 8.65 21.12 21.48
C HIS A 187 7.43 20.93 22.40
N VAL A 188 7.57 20.16 23.49
CA VAL A 188 6.51 20.00 24.48
C VAL A 188 6.41 21.26 25.33
N ARG A 189 5.39 22.06 25.05
CA ARG A 189 5.01 23.25 25.83
C ARG A 189 3.61 23.06 26.40
N ILE A 190 3.28 23.81 27.45
CA ILE A 190 1.97 23.73 28.09
C ILE A 190 1.09 24.88 27.56
N PRO A 191 -0.12 24.60 27.03
CA PRO A 191 -1.04 25.64 26.60
C PRO A 191 -1.39 26.59 27.76
N LEU A 192 -1.50 27.88 27.48
CA LEU A 192 -1.96 28.84 28.48
C LEU A 192 -3.44 28.64 28.80
N GLN A 193 -3.76 28.48 30.09
CA GLN A 193 -5.12 28.47 30.61
C GLN A 193 -5.48 29.86 31.13
N THR A 194 -6.46 30.48 30.50
CA THR A 194 -6.94 31.85 30.73
C THR A 194 -8.28 31.85 31.45
N GLY A 195 -8.98 30.72 31.48
CA GLY A 195 -10.34 30.58 32.01
C GLY A 195 -11.43 30.93 31.01
N ASP A 196 -11.07 31.44 29.83
CA ASP A 196 -11.98 31.54 28.69
C ASP A 196 -11.90 30.24 27.86
N PRO A 197 -13.00 29.46 27.76
CA PRO A 197 -12.94 28.16 27.09
C PRO A 197 -12.43 28.22 25.66
N GLU A 198 -12.84 29.23 24.88
CA GLU A 198 -12.46 29.34 23.48
C GLU A 198 -10.98 29.70 23.33
N LEU A 199 -10.49 30.68 24.11
CA LEU A 199 -9.09 31.05 24.06
C LEU A 199 -8.19 29.88 24.49
N ASP A 200 -8.61 29.13 25.50
CA ASP A 200 -7.88 27.98 26.00
C ASP A 200 -7.80 26.89 24.92
N PHE A 201 -8.89 26.63 24.19
CA PHE A 201 -8.88 25.73 23.04
C PHE A 201 -7.96 26.21 21.92
N LEU A 202 -8.00 27.49 21.56
CA LEU A 202 -7.10 28.03 20.53
C LEU A 202 -5.63 27.98 20.98
N ASN A 203 -5.34 28.19 22.27
CA ASN A 203 -3.99 28.01 22.80
C ASN A 203 -3.55 26.55 22.71
N GLU A 204 -4.43 25.61 23.02
CA GLU A 204 -4.18 24.18 22.88
C GLU A 204 -3.88 23.80 21.43
N LEU A 205 -4.72 24.23 20.47
CA LEU A 205 -4.53 23.98 19.04
C LEU A 205 -3.15 24.43 18.55
N TYR A 206 -2.73 25.65 18.86
CA TYR A 206 -1.42 26.16 18.45
C TYR A 206 -0.26 25.46 19.15
N THR A 207 -0.44 25.05 20.41
CA THR A 207 0.58 24.32 21.16
C THR A 207 0.75 22.89 20.66
N THR A 208 -0.35 22.22 20.32
CA THR A 208 -0.38 20.90 19.66
C THR A 208 0.34 20.98 18.32
N ALA A 209 -0.04 21.93 17.46
CA ALA A 209 0.61 22.12 16.16
C ALA A 209 2.13 22.33 16.27
N LEU A 210 2.55 23.16 17.22
CA LEU A 210 3.95 23.40 17.53
C LEU A 210 4.67 22.12 18.00
N ARG A 211 4.03 21.35 18.89
CA ARG A 211 4.60 20.10 19.43
C ARG A 211 4.85 19.09 18.31
N ASP A 212 3.87 18.95 17.44
CA ASP A 212 3.82 17.92 16.39
C ASP A 212 4.43 18.43 15.08
N ASN A 213 4.98 19.64 15.07
CA ASN A 213 5.63 20.28 13.92
C ASN A 213 4.73 20.37 12.68
N VAL A 214 3.43 20.50 12.89
CA VAL A 214 2.42 20.72 11.84
C VAL A 214 1.94 22.16 11.85
N SER A 215 1.28 22.57 10.76
CA SER A 215 0.64 23.88 10.76
C SER A 215 -0.58 23.90 11.68
N PRO A 216 -0.77 24.93 12.53
CA PRO A 216 -2.01 25.10 13.29
C PRO A 216 -3.22 25.31 12.38
N TYR A 217 -3.00 25.70 11.12
CA TYR A 217 -4.08 25.99 10.18
C TYR A 217 -4.57 24.74 9.44
N SER A 218 -3.78 23.65 9.45
CA SER A 218 -4.12 22.36 8.84
C SER A 218 -4.74 21.35 9.81
N LEU A 219 -4.63 21.59 11.13
CA LEU A 219 -5.21 20.72 12.15
C LEU A 219 -6.74 20.69 12.03
N GLN A 220 -7.27 19.48 11.87
CA GLN A 220 -8.70 19.20 11.90
C GLN A 220 -9.09 18.71 13.29
N VAL A 221 -10.38 18.77 13.61
CA VAL A 221 -10.90 18.19 14.85
C VAL A 221 -12.08 17.29 14.53
N GLU A 222 -11.94 16.03 14.91
CA GLU A 222 -12.94 14.98 14.71
C GLU A 222 -13.21 14.28 16.04
N ASN A 223 -14.49 14.11 16.37
CA ASN A 223 -14.92 13.40 17.59
C ASN A 223 -14.26 13.87 18.91
N GLY A 224 -13.88 15.15 18.98
CA GLY A 224 -13.21 15.72 20.16
C GLY A 224 -11.70 15.46 20.22
N SER A 225 -11.07 15.08 19.10
CA SER A 225 -9.62 14.91 18.96
C SER A 225 -9.08 15.75 17.81
N PHE A 226 -7.88 16.32 17.97
CA PHE A 226 -7.10 16.84 16.86
C PHE A 226 -6.68 15.70 15.95
N VAL A 227 -6.88 15.85 14.65
CA VAL A 227 -6.42 14.92 13.62
C VAL A 227 -5.09 15.44 13.09
N ILE A 228 -4.05 14.63 13.25
CA ILE A 228 -2.71 14.92 12.77
C ILE A 228 -2.43 13.97 11.62
N PRO A 229 -2.55 14.43 10.36
CA PRO A 229 -2.31 13.59 9.21
C PRO A 229 -0.82 13.34 9.01
N HIS A 230 -0.43 12.08 8.81
CA HIS A 230 0.93 11.66 8.50
C HIS A 230 0.94 10.66 7.34
N GLY A 231 1.31 11.12 6.14
CA GLY A 231 1.58 10.25 4.99
C GLY A 231 0.41 9.33 4.61
N ASP A 232 0.43 8.12 5.17
CA ASP A 232 -0.52 7.03 4.96
C ASP A 232 -1.51 6.78 6.12
N HIS A 233 -1.37 7.45 7.27
CA HIS A 233 -2.27 7.31 8.42
C HIS A 233 -2.50 8.63 9.17
N ASN A 234 -3.43 8.63 10.13
CA ASN A 234 -3.74 9.77 10.98
C ASN A 234 -3.48 9.42 12.45
N HIS A 235 -2.98 10.38 13.21
CA HIS A 235 -2.95 10.32 14.66
C HIS A 235 -4.07 11.17 15.26
N TYR A 236 -4.68 10.69 16.34
CA TYR A 236 -5.78 11.37 17.02
C TYR A 236 -5.34 11.78 18.43
N ILE A 237 -5.33 13.09 18.69
CA ILE A 237 -4.96 13.62 19.99
C ILE A 237 -6.16 14.27 20.65
N LYS A 238 -6.61 13.70 21.75
CA LYS A 238 -7.81 14.17 22.45
C LYS A 238 -7.67 15.63 22.87
N VAL A 239 -8.66 16.44 22.51
CA VAL A 239 -8.79 17.83 22.95
C VAL A 239 -9.08 17.84 24.45
N GLN A 240 -8.22 18.50 25.22
CA GLN A 240 -8.30 18.58 26.68
C GLN A 240 -9.20 19.73 27.14
N THR A 241 -9.31 20.78 26.35
CA THR A 241 -10.16 21.94 26.65
C THR A 241 -11.61 21.72 26.21
N LYS A 242 -12.55 22.42 26.86
CA LYS A 242 -13.99 22.35 26.54
C LYS A 242 -14.44 23.40 25.51
N GLY A 243 -13.50 24.11 24.90
CA GLY A 243 -13.76 25.29 24.07
C GLY A 243 -14.00 25.03 22.60
N TYR A 244 -13.79 23.80 22.13
CA TYR A 244 -13.85 23.46 20.71
C TYR A 244 -15.15 23.90 20.03
N GLU A 245 -16.31 23.56 20.60
CA GLU A 245 -17.62 23.92 20.04
C GLU A 245 -17.82 25.44 19.96
N VAL A 246 -17.31 26.17 20.96
CA VAL A 246 -17.38 27.63 21.01
C VAL A 246 -16.48 28.23 19.94
N ALA A 247 -15.26 27.69 19.78
CA ALA A 247 -14.31 28.11 18.76
C ALA A 247 -14.83 27.85 17.35
N LEU A 248 -15.49 26.72 17.10
CA LEU A 248 -16.15 26.45 15.82
C LEU A 248 -17.25 27.46 15.52
N LYS A 249 -18.13 27.72 16.50
CA LYS A 249 -19.24 28.66 16.35
C LYS A 249 -18.77 30.09 16.07
N ASN A 250 -17.66 30.50 16.69
CA ASN A 250 -17.12 31.84 16.61
C ASN A 250 -16.01 32.00 15.56
N LYS A 251 -15.68 30.92 14.83
CA LYS A 251 -14.66 30.91 13.78
C LYS A 251 -15.00 31.98 12.75
N ILE A 252 -14.03 32.84 12.43
CA ILE A 252 -14.18 33.75 11.30
C ILE A 252 -14.26 32.89 10.03
N PRO A 253 -15.30 33.06 9.19
CA PRO A 253 -15.42 32.31 7.95
C PRO A 253 -14.13 32.41 7.11
N THR A 254 -13.80 31.33 6.41
CA THR A 254 -12.69 31.32 5.46
C THR A 254 -12.83 32.52 4.53
N LEU A 255 -11.74 33.27 4.31
CA LEU A 255 -11.77 34.41 3.39
C LEU A 255 -12.17 33.91 2.01
N GLN A 256 -13.41 34.22 1.62
CA GLN A 256 -13.90 33.97 0.28
C GLN A 256 -13.64 35.19 -0.58
N SER A 257 -13.12 34.94 -1.78
CA SER A 257 -12.88 35.98 -2.77
C SER A 257 -13.57 35.57 -4.06
N SER A 258 -14.36 36.46 -4.65
CA SER A 258 -14.75 36.29 -6.05
C SER A 258 -13.48 36.25 -6.90
N TYR A 259 -13.40 35.26 -7.79
CA TYR A 259 -12.26 35.16 -8.70
C TYR A 259 -12.15 36.43 -9.55
N GLN A 260 -10.93 36.97 -9.63
CA GLN A 260 -10.60 38.10 -10.51
C GLN A 260 -9.44 37.68 -11.42
N PRO A 261 -9.58 37.81 -12.75
CA PRO A 261 -8.51 37.46 -13.67
C PRO A 261 -7.33 38.41 -13.50
N GLY A 262 -6.11 37.89 -13.55
CA GLY A 262 -4.90 38.70 -13.45
C GLY A 262 -3.70 37.90 -12.97
N ALA A 263 -2.54 38.58 -12.94
CA ALA A 263 -1.31 37.98 -12.42
C ALA A 263 -1.38 37.78 -10.91
N PHE A 264 -0.65 36.78 -10.42
CA PHE A 264 -0.43 36.52 -9.00
C PHE A 264 1.01 36.89 -8.63
N ASP A 265 1.14 37.72 -7.59
CA ASP A 265 2.39 38.11 -6.94
C ASP A 265 2.26 37.84 -5.45
N GLU A 266 2.84 36.72 -5.02
CA GLU A 266 2.80 36.24 -3.64
C GLU A 266 3.29 37.31 -2.65
N GLN A 267 4.39 38.01 -2.96
CA GLN A 267 5.01 38.94 -2.03
C GLN A 267 4.10 40.13 -1.72
N THR A 268 3.37 40.63 -2.72
CA THR A 268 2.41 41.73 -2.52
C THR A 268 1.26 41.29 -1.61
N VAL A 269 0.73 40.08 -1.80
CA VAL A 269 -0.36 39.56 -0.97
C VAL A 269 0.12 39.30 0.47
N LEU A 270 1.28 38.67 0.64
CA LEU A 270 1.88 38.44 1.96
C LEU A 270 2.16 39.75 2.70
N SER A 271 2.63 40.79 2.01
CA SER A 271 2.87 42.10 2.62
C SER A 271 1.59 42.73 3.17
N LYS A 272 0.45 42.53 2.49
CA LYS A 272 -0.86 42.97 2.99
C LYS A 272 -1.32 42.14 4.18
N VAL A 273 -1.11 40.83 4.18
CA VAL A 273 -1.40 39.97 5.34
C VAL A 273 -0.58 40.40 6.55
N ASP A 274 0.72 40.63 6.39
CA ASP A 274 1.61 41.09 7.46
C ASP A 274 1.17 42.46 8.02
N GLN A 275 0.73 43.38 7.15
CA GLN A 275 0.15 44.64 7.55
C GLN A 275 -1.10 44.43 8.42
N LEU A 276 -2.05 43.60 7.97
CA LEU A 276 -3.28 43.32 8.71
C LEU A 276 -3.01 42.65 10.06
N LEU A 277 -2.04 41.73 10.12
CA LEU A 277 -1.61 41.11 11.37
C LEU A 277 -1.00 42.14 12.34
N ALA A 278 -0.19 43.08 11.84
CA ALA A 278 0.38 44.14 12.66
C ALA A 278 -0.70 45.09 13.19
N ASP A 279 -1.62 45.50 12.33
CA ASP A 279 -2.75 46.37 12.68
C ASP A 279 -3.68 45.69 13.69
N SER A 280 -4.01 44.41 13.48
CA SER A 280 -4.85 43.64 14.41
C SER A 280 -4.20 43.53 15.79
N ARG A 281 -2.89 43.25 15.86
CA ARG A 281 -2.15 43.14 17.13
C ARG A 281 -2.17 44.45 17.92
N SER A 282 -2.08 45.57 17.23
CA SER A 282 -2.18 46.91 17.83
C SER A 282 -3.59 47.16 18.37
N LEU A 283 -4.62 46.87 17.56
CA LEU A 283 -6.02 47.15 17.87
C LEU A 283 -6.61 46.21 18.95
N TYR A 284 -6.20 44.93 18.94
CA TYR A 284 -6.73 43.87 19.80
C TYR A 284 -5.76 43.44 20.89
N LYS A 285 -4.78 44.27 21.24
CA LYS A 285 -3.83 44.01 22.35
C LYS A 285 -4.49 43.58 23.67
N ASP A 286 -5.68 44.13 23.97
CA ASP A 286 -6.45 43.85 25.18
C ASP A 286 -7.63 42.87 24.93
N LYS A 287 -7.69 42.27 23.73
CA LYS A 287 -8.76 41.35 23.27
C LYS A 287 -8.14 40.08 22.65
N PRO A 288 -7.51 39.21 23.46
CA PRO A 288 -6.72 38.07 22.97
C PRO A 288 -7.53 37.07 22.13
N ILE A 289 -8.82 36.87 22.42
CA ILE A 289 -9.70 36.00 21.62
C ILE A 289 -9.85 36.53 20.19
N MET A 290 -10.21 37.81 20.04
CA MET A 290 -10.36 38.42 18.71
C MET A 290 -9.05 38.43 17.95
N GLN A 291 -7.94 38.72 18.64
CA GLN A 291 -6.62 38.64 18.03
C GLN A 291 -6.34 37.22 17.49
N ARG A 292 -6.62 36.18 18.28
CA ARG A 292 -6.35 34.80 17.87
C ARG A 292 -7.25 34.32 16.73
N ARG A 293 -8.52 34.75 16.70
CA ARG A 293 -9.43 34.47 15.57
C ARG A 293 -8.90 35.06 14.27
N VAL A 294 -8.42 36.31 14.30
CA VAL A 294 -7.84 36.98 13.13
C VAL A 294 -6.56 36.28 12.66
N GLU A 295 -5.67 35.93 13.60
CA GLU A 295 -4.44 35.18 13.29
C GLU A 295 -4.74 33.81 12.65
N LEU A 296 -5.76 33.10 13.15
CA LEU A 296 -6.19 31.83 12.57
C LEU A 296 -6.72 31.99 11.15
N ALA A 297 -7.58 32.99 10.91
CA ALA A 297 -8.18 33.22 9.60
C ALA A 297 -7.16 33.66 8.54
N LEU A 298 -6.28 34.62 8.88
CA LEU A 298 -5.22 35.10 7.98
C LEU A 298 -4.14 34.04 7.74
N GLY A 299 -3.84 33.22 8.75
CA GLY A 299 -2.94 32.08 8.61
C GLY A 299 -3.50 31.00 7.69
N GLN A 300 -4.76 30.60 7.87
CA GLN A 300 -5.48 29.68 6.96
C GLN A 300 -5.50 30.21 5.53
N PHE A 301 -5.79 31.50 5.35
CA PHE A 301 -5.73 32.15 4.04
C PHE A 301 -4.34 32.02 3.40
N THR A 302 -3.28 32.32 4.16
CA THR A 302 -1.90 32.30 3.67
C THR A 302 -1.47 30.89 3.26
N GLU A 303 -1.81 29.89 4.06
CA GLU A 303 -1.46 28.50 3.77
C GLU A 303 -2.18 27.98 2.53
N ASN A 304 -3.50 28.23 2.42
CA ASN A 304 -4.27 27.84 1.25
C ASN A 304 -3.74 28.52 -0.02
N MET A 305 -3.42 29.81 0.04
CA MET A 305 -2.83 30.56 -1.08
C MET A 305 -1.48 29.98 -1.50
N LYS A 306 -0.62 29.61 -0.54
CA LYS A 306 0.69 29.00 -0.82
C LYS A 306 0.57 27.60 -1.40
N LYS A 307 -0.41 26.82 -0.93
CA LYS A 307 -0.70 25.48 -1.45
C LYS A 307 -1.14 25.54 -2.90
N LEU A 308 -2.06 26.46 -3.22
CA LEU A 308 -2.51 26.72 -4.58
C LEU A 308 -3.02 28.16 -4.70
N ALA A 309 -2.39 28.93 -5.60
CA ALA A 309 -2.82 30.29 -5.91
C ALA A 309 -4.07 30.27 -6.79
N THR A 310 -5.23 30.35 -6.15
CA THR A 310 -6.58 30.24 -6.74
C THR A 310 -7.14 31.57 -7.25
N ASN A 311 -6.45 32.68 -7.05
CA ASN A 311 -6.87 34.01 -7.48
C ASN A 311 -5.67 34.90 -7.87
N SER A 312 -5.95 36.02 -8.55
CA SER A 312 -4.95 37.05 -8.84
C SER A 312 -4.60 37.87 -7.60
N THR A 313 -3.52 38.65 -7.67
CA THR A 313 -3.17 39.64 -6.64
C THR A 313 -4.33 40.59 -6.34
N ALA A 314 -5.02 41.08 -7.38
CA ALA A 314 -6.16 41.98 -7.21
C ALA A 314 -7.33 41.31 -6.47
N GLY A 315 -7.64 40.06 -6.83
CA GLY A 315 -8.69 39.28 -6.16
C GLY A 315 -8.38 39.02 -4.69
N TYR A 316 -7.13 38.66 -4.37
CA TYR A 316 -6.69 38.46 -2.98
C TYR A 316 -6.69 39.75 -2.16
N LEU A 317 -6.18 40.85 -2.72
CA LEU A 317 -6.20 42.14 -2.02
C LEU A 317 -7.63 42.61 -1.75
N ALA A 318 -8.56 42.42 -2.68
CA ALA A 318 -9.96 42.77 -2.47
C ALA A 318 -10.60 41.98 -1.31
N ALA A 319 -10.28 40.69 -1.19
CA ALA A 319 -10.75 39.86 -0.07
C ALA A 319 -10.11 40.25 1.26
N LEU A 320 -8.81 40.56 1.28
CA LEU A 320 -8.11 41.05 2.46
C LEU A 320 -8.63 42.42 2.92
N ASP A 321 -8.94 43.33 1.99
CA ASP A 321 -9.55 44.63 2.31
C ASP A 321 -10.98 44.48 2.86
N LEU A 322 -11.75 43.51 2.36
CA LEU A 322 -13.06 43.21 2.93
C LEU A 322 -12.94 42.63 4.33
N PHE A 323 -12.03 41.67 4.53
CA PHE A 323 -11.74 41.08 5.82
C PHE A 323 -11.33 42.14 6.86
N ASP A 324 -10.48 43.07 6.46
CA ASP A 324 -10.07 44.21 7.28
C ASP A 324 -11.29 45.01 7.76
N LYS A 325 -12.15 45.43 6.83
CA LYS A 325 -13.37 46.20 7.14
C LYS A 325 -14.41 45.43 7.95
N GLN A 326 -14.36 44.11 8.00
CA GLN A 326 -15.31 43.30 8.75
C GLN A 326 -14.80 42.91 10.13
N TYR A 327 -13.50 42.64 10.26
CA TYR A 327 -12.94 41.96 11.43
C TYR A 327 -11.75 42.65 12.08
N ILE A 328 -11.19 43.72 11.50
CA ILE A 328 -10.10 44.50 12.09
C ILE A 328 -10.56 45.96 12.23
N HIS A 329 -10.54 46.73 11.13
CA HIS A 329 -11.07 48.09 11.07
C HIS A 329 -12.57 48.10 10.76
N VAL A 330 -13.36 47.55 11.68
CA VAL A 330 -14.81 47.30 11.49
C VAL A 330 -15.56 48.54 10.99
N ASP A 331 -16.09 48.46 9.78
CA ASP A 331 -16.98 49.42 9.14
C ASP A 331 -18.40 48.85 9.14
N GLN A 332 -19.29 49.42 9.96
CA GLN A 332 -20.67 48.96 10.10
C GLN A 332 -21.52 49.09 8.83
N SER A 333 -21.04 49.82 7.82
CA SER A 333 -21.71 49.91 6.51
C SER A 333 -21.39 48.73 5.59
N VAL A 334 -20.35 47.95 5.89
CA VAL A 334 -19.89 46.82 5.08
C VAL A 334 -20.61 45.55 5.53
N SER A 335 -21.51 45.05 4.69
CA SER A 335 -22.14 43.75 4.90
C SER A 335 -21.26 42.60 4.38
N PRO A 336 -21.44 41.37 4.88
CA PRO A 336 -20.89 40.17 4.25
C PRO A 336 -21.24 40.13 2.76
N VAL A 337 -20.27 39.79 1.91
CA VAL A 337 -20.53 39.63 0.48
C VAL A 337 -21.44 38.42 0.29
N GLU A 338 -22.64 38.64 -0.25
CA GLU A 338 -23.48 37.53 -0.71
C GLU A 338 -22.84 36.91 -1.95
N THR A 339 -22.38 35.67 -1.82
CA THR A 339 -21.81 34.91 -2.94
C THR A 339 -22.92 34.36 -3.82
N SER A 340 -22.78 34.54 -5.14
CA SER A 340 -23.71 33.95 -6.10
C SER A 340 -23.64 32.42 -6.07
N PRO A 341 -24.68 31.69 -6.53
CA PRO A 341 -24.61 30.24 -6.67
C PRO A 341 -23.38 29.76 -7.47
N LEU A 342 -23.01 30.52 -8.51
CA LEU A 342 -21.82 30.25 -9.33
C LEU A 342 -20.51 30.47 -8.56
N ASP A 343 -20.43 31.47 -7.67
CA ASP A 343 -19.25 31.65 -6.80
C ASP A 343 -19.12 30.50 -5.80
N LYS A 344 -20.24 30.02 -5.26
CA LYS A 344 -20.26 28.87 -4.36
C LYS A 344 -19.80 27.59 -5.06
N LYS A 345 -20.30 27.32 -6.27
CA LYS A 345 -19.87 26.17 -7.09
C LYS A 345 -18.39 26.24 -7.43
N TYR A 346 -17.91 27.40 -7.90
CA TYR A 346 -16.48 27.61 -8.16
C TYR A 346 -15.62 27.34 -6.91
N GLN A 347 -16.00 27.89 -5.76
CA GLN A 347 -15.25 27.70 -4.53
C GLN A 347 -15.23 26.24 -4.07
N ALA A 348 -16.37 25.53 -4.17
CA ALA A 348 -16.44 24.11 -3.84
C ALA A 348 -15.50 23.26 -4.71
N LEU A 349 -15.40 23.59 -6.01
CA LEU A 349 -14.49 22.91 -6.94
C LEU A 349 -13.02 23.25 -6.65
N VAL A 350 -12.72 24.50 -6.32
CA VAL A 350 -11.38 24.91 -5.85
C VAL A 350 -10.98 24.11 -4.61
N ASP A 351 -11.88 24.00 -3.63
CA ASP A 351 -11.63 23.26 -2.39
C ASP A 351 -11.37 21.78 -2.69
N LYS A 352 -12.14 21.18 -3.62
CA LYS A 352 -11.95 19.79 -4.07
C LYS A 352 -10.62 19.56 -4.79
N ILE A 353 -10.18 20.49 -5.64
CA ILE A 353 -8.84 20.44 -6.29
C ILE A 353 -7.73 20.55 -5.22
N ASN A 354 -7.93 21.38 -4.21
CA ASN A 354 -6.97 21.55 -3.12
C ASN A 354 -6.85 20.32 -2.22
N THR A 355 -7.93 19.58 -2.03
CA THR A 355 -7.97 18.41 -1.13
C THR A 355 -7.55 17.12 -1.83
N LEU A 356 -7.96 16.90 -3.08
CA LEU A 356 -7.60 15.71 -3.84
C LEU A 356 -6.13 15.76 -4.29
N ASP A 357 -5.45 14.62 -4.28
CA ASP A 357 -4.13 14.48 -4.91
C ASP A 357 -4.31 14.22 -6.40
N THR A 358 -4.65 15.26 -7.16
CA THR A 358 -4.92 15.12 -8.60
C THR A 358 -3.65 14.92 -9.42
N ASP A 359 -2.51 15.43 -8.94
CA ASP A 359 -1.23 15.38 -9.64
C ASP A 359 -0.72 13.93 -9.78
N ALA A 360 -0.85 13.10 -8.73
CA ALA A 360 -0.48 11.68 -8.77
C ALA A 360 -1.29 10.86 -9.80
N TYR A 361 -2.47 11.35 -10.18
CA TYR A 361 -3.37 10.71 -11.14
C TYR A 361 -3.30 11.34 -12.53
N GLY A 362 -2.23 12.10 -12.83
CA GLY A 362 -2.03 12.70 -14.15
C GLY A 362 -3.01 13.83 -14.47
N LEU A 363 -3.60 14.46 -13.46
CA LEU A 363 -4.46 15.65 -13.58
C LEU A 363 -3.83 16.81 -12.82
N PRO A 364 -2.93 17.59 -13.46
CA PRO A 364 -2.21 18.64 -12.76
C PRO A 364 -3.15 19.66 -12.12
N LYS A 365 -2.96 20.00 -10.84
CA LYS A 365 -3.83 20.95 -10.12
C LYS A 365 -3.92 22.30 -10.81
N LYS A 366 -2.77 22.76 -11.36
CA LYS A 366 -2.69 24.03 -12.08
C LYS A 366 -3.55 24.03 -13.34
N ASP A 367 -3.59 22.94 -14.09
CA ASP A 367 -4.36 22.84 -15.33
C ASP A 367 -5.86 22.78 -15.02
N LEU A 368 -6.25 21.98 -14.02
CA LEU A 368 -7.63 21.93 -13.52
C LEU A 368 -8.12 23.30 -13.04
N LEU A 369 -7.27 24.02 -12.30
CA LEU A 369 -7.59 25.35 -11.81
C LEU A 369 -7.73 26.36 -12.96
N LEU A 370 -6.85 26.33 -13.96
CA LEU A 370 -6.95 27.20 -15.14
C LEU A 370 -8.26 26.97 -15.88
N HIS A 371 -8.63 25.71 -16.15
CA HIS A 371 -9.89 25.38 -16.81
C HIS A 371 -11.10 25.83 -15.98
N LEU A 372 -11.05 25.62 -14.65
CA LEU A 372 -12.09 26.06 -13.73
C LEU A 372 -12.25 27.60 -13.74
N GLN A 373 -11.16 28.34 -13.80
CA GLN A 373 -11.15 29.80 -13.89
C GLN A 373 -11.71 30.28 -15.23
N ASP A 374 -11.33 29.67 -16.35
CA ASP A 374 -11.85 30.00 -17.68
C ASP A 374 -13.37 29.74 -17.76
N ALA A 375 -13.84 28.60 -17.25
CA ALA A 375 -15.26 28.28 -17.16
C ALA A 375 -16.02 29.29 -16.28
N LYS A 376 -15.44 29.69 -15.15
CA LYS A 376 -16.02 30.71 -14.26
C LYS A 376 -16.13 32.07 -14.95
N LEU A 377 -15.12 32.50 -15.71
CA LEU A 377 -15.15 33.75 -16.48
C LEU A 377 -16.18 33.70 -17.60
N ALA A 378 -16.29 32.56 -18.28
CA ALA A 378 -17.27 32.31 -19.34
C ALA A 378 -18.71 32.15 -18.83
N GLN A 379 -18.89 31.96 -17.51
CA GLN A 379 -20.16 31.54 -16.89
C GLN A 379 -20.68 30.22 -17.48
N ASP A 380 -19.76 29.31 -17.83
CA ASP A 380 -20.06 28.04 -18.45
C ASP A 380 -20.37 26.97 -17.38
N ASP A 381 -21.64 26.87 -17.01
CA ASP A 381 -22.09 25.91 -16.00
C ASP A 381 -21.89 24.45 -16.43
N THR A 382 -21.89 24.19 -17.75
CA THR A 382 -21.68 22.84 -18.31
C THR A 382 -20.24 22.39 -18.15
N GLU A 383 -19.27 23.28 -18.41
CA GLU A 383 -17.85 22.96 -18.16
C GLU A 383 -17.58 22.81 -16.65
N LEU A 384 -18.23 23.61 -15.80
CA LEU A 384 -18.13 23.43 -14.35
C LEU A 384 -18.67 22.07 -13.89
N ASP A 385 -19.80 21.62 -14.43
CA ASP A 385 -20.35 20.28 -14.17
C ASP A 385 -19.40 19.17 -14.66
N ALA A 386 -18.76 19.36 -15.82
CA ALA A 386 -17.80 18.40 -16.35
C ALA A 386 -16.55 18.28 -15.46
N ILE A 387 -16.02 19.41 -14.97
CA ILE A 387 -14.91 19.42 -14.00
C ILE A 387 -15.34 18.74 -12.69
N GLU A 388 -16.54 19.02 -12.19
CA GLU A 388 -17.07 18.39 -10.99
C GLU A 388 -17.18 16.87 -11.13
N ALA A 389 -17.76 16.39 -12.23
CA ALA A 389 -17.91 14.98 -12.53
C ALA A 389 -16.55 14.28 -12.65
N LYS A 390 -15.56 14.93 -13.26
CA LYS A 390 -14.20 14.41 -13.37
C LYS A 390 -13.52 14.28 -12.02
N LEU A 391 -13.64 15.29 -11.15
CA LEU A 391 -13.11 15.25 -9.79
C LEU A 391 -13.84 14.21 -8.93
N GLN A 392 -15.14 14.00 -9.13
CA GLN A 392 -15.88 12.95 -8.45
C GLN A 392 -15.44 11.55 -8.90
N ALA A 393 -15.31 11.32 -10.21
CA ALA A 393 -14.82 10.05 -10.73
C ALA A 393 -13.40 9.73 -10.23
N LEU A 394 -12.54 10.75 -10.07
CA LEU A 394 -11.22 10.58 -9.49
C LEU A 394 -11.31 10.15 -8.02
N GLN A 395 -12.16 10.83 -7.24
CA GLN A 395 -12.37 10.49 -5.84
C GLN A 395 -12.87 9.06 -5.69
N ASP A 396 -13.87 8.65 -6.48
CA ASP A 396 -14.40 7.29 -6.45
C ASP A 396 -13.33 6.25 -6.81
N PHE A 397 -12.49 6.57 -7.81
CA PHE A 397 -11.38 5.72 -8.24
C PHE A 397 -10.30 5.59 -7.17
N ARG A 398 -9.94 6.66 -6.47
CA ARG A 398 -9.00 6.62 -5.34
C ARG A 398 -9.56 5.83 -4.17
N ASP A 399 -10.80 6.13 -3.78
CA ASP A 399 -11.39 5.60 -2.55
C ASP A 399 -11.71 4.09 -2.68
N ARG A 400 -11.89 3.59 -3.91
CA ARG A 400 -12.22 2.18 -4.20
C ARG A 400 -11.51 1.66 -5.45
N THR A 401 -10.18 1.77 -5.51
CA THR A 401 -9.42 1.50 -6.75
C THR A 401 -9.66 0.11 -7.34
N GLY A 402 -9.64 -0.95 -6.53
CA GLY A 402 -9.90 -2.32 -7.00
C GLY A 402 -11.30 -2.47 -7.62
N VAL A 403 -12.35 -2.11 -6.85
CA VAL A 403 -13.75 -2.22 -7.29
C VAL A 403 -14.01 -1.37 -8.53
N THR A 404 -13.58 -0.11 -8.52
CA THR A 404 -13.80 0.82 -9.63
C THR A 404 -13.07 0.36 -10.89
N THR A 405 -11.88 -0.23 -10.75
CA THR A 405 -11.15 -0.81 -11.89
C THR A 405 -11.93 -1.96 -12.53
N VAL A 406 -12.50 -2.86 -11.73
CA VAL A 406 -13.34 -3.96 -12.23
C VAL A 406 -14.60 -3.42 -12.94
N GLU A 407 -15.24 -2.38 -12.40
CA GLU A 407 -16.36 -1.71 -13.06
C GLU A 407 -15.99 -1.14 -14.44
N TYR A 408 -14.79 -0.56 -14.57
CA TYR A 408 -14.28 -0.11 -15.87
C TYR A 408 -13.97 -1.26 -16.82
N ILE A 409 -13.40 -2.37 -16.34
CA ILE A 409 -13.18 -3.59 -17.15
C ILE A 409 -14.53 -4.06 -17.71
N LYS A 410 -15.53 -4.21 -16.85
CA LYS A 410 -16.88 -4.60 -17.26
C LYS A 410 -17.47 -3.65 -18.28
N TYR A 411 -17.48 -2.35 -17.98
CA TYR A 411 -18.04 -1.33 -18.87
C TYR A 411 -17.38 -1.37 -20.25
N PHE A 412 -16.04 -1.39 -20.31
CA PHE A 412 -15.34 -1.46 -21.59
C PHE A 412 -15.56 -2.77 -22.32
N TYR A 413 -15.60 -3.89 -21.61
CA TYR A 413 -15.89 -5.20 -22.19
C TYR A 413 -17.27 -5.23 -22.84
N GLU A 414 -18.30 -4.70 -22.18
CA GLU A 414 -19.67 -4.67 -22.70
C GLU A 414 -19.81 -3.85 -23.99
N HIS A 415 -18.96 -2.83 -24.17
CA HIS A 415 -19.06 -1.89 -25.29
C HIS A 415 -18.01 -2.10 -26.39
N VAL A 416 -16.94 -2.87 -26.16
CA VAL A 416 -15.83 -3.03 -27.14
C VAL A 416 -16.31 -3.55 -28.50
N SER A 417 -17.36 -4.35 -28.53
CA SER A 417 -17.91 -4.92 -29.77
C SER A 417 -19.00 -4.04 -30.42
N ASP A 418 -19.31 -2.88 -29.85
CA ASP A 418 -20.37 -2.01 -30.36
C ASP A 418 -19.99 -1.43 -31.74
N GLY A 419 -20.93 -1.54 -32.68
CA GLY A 419 -20.76 -1.10 -34.07
C GLY A 419 -20.63 0.42 -34.22
N ARG A 420 -21.04 1.20 -33.22
CA ARG A 420 -20.92 2.67 -33.19
C ARG A 420 -19.51 3.16 -32.88
N LEU A 421 -18.69 2.33 -32.23
CA LEU A 421 -17.30 2.71 -31.94
C LEU A 421 -16.45 2.72 -33.21
N ARG A 422 -15.80 3.86 -33.47
CA ARG A 422 -14.76 3.97 -34.49
C ARG A 422 -13.59 3.05 -34.15
N GLU A 423 -12.83 2.61 -35.15
CA GLU A 423 -11.73 1.66 -34.98
C GLU A 423 -10.70 2.11 -33.93
N GLU A 424 -10.31 3.38 -33.93
CA GLU A 424 -9.38 3.95 -32.94
C GLU A 424 -9.90 3.84 -31.50
N LEU A 425 -11.16 4.25 -31.28
CA LEU A 425 -11.80 4.19 -29.97
C LEU A 425 -11.99 2.74 -29.52
N ARG A 426 -12.42 1.86 -30.42
CA ARG A 426 -12.55 0.42 -30.16
C ARG A 426 -11.22 -0.20 -29.71
N ASN A 427 -10.13 0.09 -30.42
CA ASN A 427 -8.81 -0.43 -30.09
C ASN A 427 -8.30 0.10 -28.75
N ARG A 428 -8.59 1.37 -28.42
CA ARG A 428 -8.25 1.94 -27.11
C ARG A 428 -9.08 1.33 -25.97
N VAL A 429 -10.39 1.12 -26.18
CA VAL A 429 -11.26 0.40 -25.24
C VAL A 429 -10.70 -1.00 -24.99
N ALA A 430 -10.44 -1.77 -26.05
CA ALA A 430 -9.90 -3.12 -25.96
C ALA A 430 -8.55 -3.17 -25.21
N LYS A 431 -7.65 -2.21 -25.50
CA LYS A 431 -6.36 -2.10 -24.83
C LYS A 431 -6.51 -1.78 -23.34
N LEU A 432 -7.38 -0.84 -22.98
CA LEU A 432 -7.63 -0.52 -21.57
C LEU A 432 -8.27 -1.68 -20.84
N THR A 433 -9.26 -2.37 -21.43
CA THR A 433 -9.83 -3.59 -20.82
C THR A 433 -8.73 -4.61 -20.51
N TRP A 434 -7.80 -4.82 -21.45
CA TRP A 434 -6.68 -5.73 -21.28
C TRP A 434 -5.71 -5.29 -20.18
N GLU A 435 -5.23 -4.03 -20.22
CA GLU A 435 -4.28 -3.52 -19.22
C GLU A 435 -4.87 -3.54 -17.80
N LEU A 436 -6.14 -3.15 -17.65
CA LEU A 436 -6.83 -3.19 -16.37
C LEU A 436 -7.02 -4.62 -15.88
N TYR A 437 -7.40 -5.55 -16.75
CA TYR A 437 -7.48 -6.96 -16.41
C TYR A 437 -6.13 -7.52 -15.95
N GLN A 438 -5.05 -7.27 -16.70
CA GLN A 438 -3.71 -7.74 -16.32
C GLN A 438 -3.26 -7.22 -14.95
N SER A 439 -3.66 -5.99 -14.61
CA SER A 439 -3.41 -5.43 -13.28
C SER A 439 -4.23 -6.12 -12.19
N GLN A 440 -5.51 -6.40 -12.43
CA GLN A 440 -6.40 -7.04 -11.44
C GLN A 440 -6.12 -8.53 -11.26
N SER A 441 -5.67 -9.23 -12.29
CA SER A 441 -5.29 -10.65 -12.24
C SER A 441 -3.82 -10.86 -11.84
N PHE A 442 -3.11 -9.80 -11.43
CA PHE A 442 -1.69 -9.82 -11.05
C PHE A 442 -0.73 -10.35 -12.13
N LEU A 443 -1.19 -10.43 -13.40
CA LEU A 443 -0.34 -10.78 -14.53
C LEU A 443 0.72 -9.72 -14.81
N LYS A 444 0.42 -8.45 -14.50
CA LYS A 444 1.35 -7.34 -14.70
C LYS A 444 1.10 -6.20 -13.73
N ALA A 445 2.13 -5.81 -12.97
CA ALA A 445 2.11 -4.61 -12.16
C ALA A 445 1.91 -3.36 -13.05
N THR A 446 0.83 -2.63 -12.83
CA THR A 446 0.45 -1.45 -13.61
C THR A 446 0.15 -0.29 -12.67
N ASP A 447 0.71 0.88 -12.98
CA ASP A 447 0.42 2.12 -12.25
C ASP A 447 -0.95 2.65 -12.68
N LEU A 448 -1.99 2.19 -11.98
CA LEU A 448 -3.39 2.51 -12.26
C LEU A 448 -3.69 4.01 -12.13
N ASN A 449 -2.97 4.73 -11.25
CA ASN A 449 -3.17 6.16 -11.03
C ASN A 449 -2.90 6.95 -12.31
N LYS A 450 -1.84 6.60 -13.04
CA LYS A 450 -1.49 7.24 -14.31
C LYS A 450 -2.46 6.92 -15.46
N LEU A 451 -3.20 5.82 -15.36
CA LEU A 451 -4.19 5.44 -16.38
C LEU A 451 -5.51 6.19 -16.22
N PHE A 452 -5.82 6.71 -15.03
CA PHE A 452 -7.10 7.36 -14.73
C PHE A 452 -7.58 8.37 -15.80
N PRO A 453 -6.75 9.34 -16.27
CA PRO A 453 -7.20 10.31 -17.26
C PRO A 453 -7.63 9.64 -18.57
N THR A 454 -6.92 8.61 -19.00
CA THR A 454 -7.18 7.88 -20.25
C THR A 454 -8.42 6.99 -20.12
N ILE A 455 -8.60 6.34 -18.97
CA ILE A 455 -9.79 5.54 -18.64
C ILE A 455 -11.03 6.43 -18.68
N TYR A 456 -11.01 7.52 -17.91
CA TYR A 456 -12.14 8.43 -17.79
C TYR A 456 -12.51 9.04 -19.14
N GLN A 457 -11.52 9.54 -19.89
CA GLN A 457 -11.75 10.13 -21.21
C GLN A 457 -12.30 9.09 -22.20
N THR A 458 -11.78 7.86 -22.19
CA THR A 458 -12.27 6.80 -23.07
C THR A 458 -13.71 6.43 -22.75
N LYS A 459 -14.10 6.39 -21.47
CA LYS A 459 -15.50 6.16 -21.07
C LYS A 459 -16.42 7.24 -21.64
N LEU A 460 -16.07 8.52 -21.50
CA LEU A 460 -16.87 9.63 -22.05
C LEU A 460 -17.01 9.54 -23.57
N GLU A 461 -15.94 9.21 -24.29
CA GLU A 461 -15.99 9.03 -25.75
C GLU A 461 -16.85 7.85 -26.17
N VAL A 462 -16.87 6.76 -25.39
CA VAL A 462 -17.80 5.65 -25.58
C VAL A 462 -19.23 6.14 -25.37
N GLU A 463 -19.54 6.78 -24.24
CA GLU A 463 -20.88 7.30 -23.93
C GLU A 463 -21.41 8.25 -25.02
N GLU A 464 -20.53 9.10 -25.56
CA GLU A 464 -20.87 9.99 -26.68
C GLU A 464 -21.18 9.21 -27.96
N ALA A 465 -20.35 8.22 -28.33
CA ALA A 465 -20.59 7.38 -29.50
C ALA A 465 -21.89 6.57 -29.39
N LEU A 466 -22.31 6.20 -28.18
CA LEU A 466 -23.55 5.47 -27.95
C LEU A 466 -24.82 6.32 -28.15
N LYS A 467 -24.70 7.65 -28.28
CA LYS A 467 -25.84 8.53 -28.62
C LYS A 467 -26.24 8.45 -30.10
N ASP A 468 -25.34 7.98 -30.96
CA ASP A 468 -25.61 7.79 -32.39
C ASP A 468 -26.49 6.56 -32.65
N GLU A 469 -27.17 6.54 -33.80
CA GLU A 469 -27.95 5.38 -34.24
C GLU A 469 -27.04 4.16 -34.50
N PRO A 470 -27.48 2.93 -34.17
CA PRO A 470 -26.68 1.73 -34.37
C PRO A 470 -26.31 1.52 -35.84
N VAL A 471 -25.01 1.48 -36.15
CA VAL A 471 -24.53 1.15 -37.49
C VAL A 471 -24.32 -0.36 -37.58
N SER A 472 -24.90 -1.01 -38.60
CA SER A 472 -24.75 -2.45 -38.86
C SER A 472 -23.39 -2.76 -39.52
N THR A 473 -22.30 -2.41 -38.85
CA THR A 473 -20.93 -2.75 -39.26
C THR A 473 -20.33 -3.73 -38.27
N LYS A 474 -19.98 -4.92 -38.77
CA LYS A 474 -19.31 -5.95 -37.97
C LYS A 474 -18.00 -5.39 -37.40
N ALA A 475 -17.82 -5.49 -36.08
CA ALA A 475 -16.61 -5.03 -35.41
C ALA A 475 -15.38 -5.81 -35.92
N GLY A 476 -14.29 -5.10 -36.17
CA GLY A 476 -12.98 -5.70 -36.49
C GLY A 476 -12.36 -6.37 -35.27
N LYS A 477 -11.40 -7.28 -35.50
CA LYS A 477 -10.65 -7.94 -34.42
C LYS A 477 -9.82 -6.93 -33.63
N THR A 478 -9.69 -7.15 -32.34
CA THR A 478 -8.95 -6.31 -31.39
C THR A 478 -7.87 -7.12 -30.67
N ILE A 479 -7.12 -6.46 -29.78
CA ILE A 479 -6.14 -7.11 -28.91
C ILE A 479 -6.76 -8.22 -28.04
N LEU A 480 -8.04 -8.08 -27.67
CA LEU A 480 -8.74 -9.09 -26.87
C LEU A 480 -8.96 -10.40 -27.63
N ASP A 481 -9.07 -10.32 -28.97
CA ASP A 481 -9.26 -11.48 -29.85
C ASP A 481 -7.93 -12.15 -30.24
N THR A 482 -6.78 -11.56 -29.88
CA THR A 482 -5.45 -12.03 -30.29
C THR A 482 -4.53 -12.41 -29.13
N GLU A 483 -4.55 -11.64 -28.04
CA GLU A 483 -3.75 -11.96 -26.84
C GLU A 483 -4.33 -13.16 -26.10
N LYS A 484 -3.49 -13.85 -25.33
CA LYS A 484 -3.87 -15.09 -24.64
C LYS A 484 -3.53 -15.08 -23.15
N VAL A 485 -4.35 -15.80 -22.38
CA VAL A 485 -4.15 -16.16 -20.96
C VAL A 485 -4.43 -17.64 -20.86
N ASP A 486 -3.46 -18.43 -20.41
CA ASP A 486 -3.60 -19.89 -20.20
C ASP A 486 -4.26 -20.61 -21.38
N SER A 487 -3.72 -20.37 -22.59
CA SER A 487 -4.21 -20.90 -23.88
C SER A 487 -5.58 -20.36 -24.35
N GLN A 488 -6.30 -19.58 -23.54
CA GLN A 488 -7.56 -18.92 -23.92
C GLN A 488 -7.30 -17.52 -24.50
N THR A 489 -8.18 -17.03 -25.38
CA THR A 489 -8.13 -15.60 -25.76
C THR A 489 -8.37 -14.70 -24.53
N ALA A 490 -7.73 -13.54 -24.52
CA ALA A 490 -7.92 -12.53 -23.49
C ALA A 490 -9.40 -12.16 -23.32
N LYS A 491 -10.16 -12.10 -24.41
CA LYS A 491 -11.61 -11.88 -24.39
C LYS A 491 -12.34 -12.92 -23.54
N THR A 492 -12.07 -14.21 -23.74
CA THR A 492 -12.68 -15.30 -22.96
C THR A 492 -12.25 -15.26 -21.49
N ALA A 493 -10.96 -15.05 -21.24
CA ALA A 493 -10.43 -14.98 -19.87
C ALA A 493 -11.07 -13.81 -19.07
N ILE A 494 -11.24 -12.65 -19.70
CA ILE A 494 -11.92 -11.50 -19.09
C ILE A 494 -13.41 -11.79 -18.85
N TYR A 495 -14.09 -12.46 -19.79
CA TYR A 495 -15.49 -12.84 -19.61
C TYR A 495 -15.68 -13.73 -18.39
N GLU A 496 -14.90 -14.80 -18.27
CA GLU A 496 -15.02 -15.74 -17.13
C GLU A 496 -14.69 -15.04 -15.80
N PHE A 497 -13.64 -14.20 -15.77
CA PHE A 497 -13.32 -13.38 -14.60
C PHE A 497 -14.50 -12.49 -14.18
N LEU A 498 -15.09 -11.75 -15.11
CA LEU A 498 -16.24 -10.89 -14.80
C LEU A 498 -17.49 -11.72 -14.45
N LYS A 499 -17.64 -12.90 -15.04
CA LYS A 499 -18.78 -13.79 -14.78
C LYS A 499 -18.78 -14.31 -13.36
N GLU A 500 -17.61 -14.61 -12.81
CA GLU A 500 -17.48 -15.01 -11.40
C GLU A 500 -17.94 -13.88 -10.46
N LEU A 501 -17.72 -12.62 -10.84
CA LEU A 501 -18.06 -11.46 -10.02
C LEU A 501 -19.52 -10.99 -10.18
N TYR A 502 -20.07 -11.07 -11.39
CA TYR A 502 -21.38 -10.48 -11.73
C TYR A 502 -22.43 -11.49 -12.21
N GLY A 503 -22.10 -12.78 -12.28
CA GLY A 503 -22.95 -13.81 -12.90
C GLY A 503 -22.89 -13.76 -14.42
N ASP A 504 -23.80 -14.44 -15.12
CA ASP A 504 -23.86 -14.34 -16.59
C ASP A 504 -24.37 -12.95 -17.00
N PHE A 505 -23.49 -12.13 -17.56
CA PHE A 505 -23.79 -10.81 -18.13
C PHE A 505 -23.39 -10.82 -19.61
N MET A 506 -24.30 -10.39 -20.49
CA MET A 506 -24.16 -10.49 -21.96
C MET A 506 -23.92 -11.93 -22.46
N PRO A 507 -24.96 -12.79 -22.56
CA PRO A 507 -24.81 -14.08 -23.21
C PRO A 507 -24.45 -13.82 -24.68
N GLU A 508 -23.19 -14.05 -25.05
CA GLU A 508 -22.74 -13.85 -26.43
C GLU A 508 -23.63 -14.69 -27.37
N GLU A 509 -24.17 -14.08 -28.42
CA GLU A 509 -24.52 -14.83 -29.64
C GLU A 509 -23.21 -15.31 -30.27
N ARG A 510 -22.69 -16.42 -29.76
CA ARG A 510 -21.50 -17.08 -30.27
C ARG A 510 -21.84 -17.69 -31.63
N VAL A 511 -21.60 -16.93 -32.69
CA VAL A 511 -21.67 -17.44 -34.06
C VAL A 511 -20.45 -18.33 -34.28
N THR A 512 -20.58 -19.60 -33.91
CA THR A 512 -19.57 -20.61 -34.19
C THR A 512 -19.47 -20.83 -35.70
N HIS A 513 -18.30 -20.54 -36.26
CA HIS A 513 -18.00 -20.78 -37.67
C HIS A 513 -17.42 -22.18 -37.89
N VAL A 514 -16.81 -22.76 -36.86
CA VAL A 514 -16.27 -24.12 -36.85
C VAL A 514 -17.36 -25.14 -36.50
N LYS A 515 -17.37 -26.24 -37.25
CA LYS A 515 -18.28 -27.35 -37.00
C LYS A 515 -17.72 -28.27 -35.91
N LYS A 516 -18.61 -28.87 -35.11
CA LYS A 516 -18.23 -29.79 -34.02
C LYS A 516 -17.38 -30.96 -34.52
N GLU A 517 -17.65 -31.46 -35.73
CA GLU A 517 -16.89 -32.55 -36.35
C GLU A 517 -15.42 -32.18 -36.61
N GLU A 518 -15.12 -30.90 -36.86
CA GLU A 518 -13.74 -30.43 -37.07
C GLU A 518 -12.96 -30.40 -35.76
N VAL A 519 -13.60 -29.98 -34.67
CA VAL A 519 -13.04 -30.01 -33.31
C VAL A 519 -12.82 -31.45 -32.84
N GLU A 520 -13.78 -32.35 -33.08
CA GLU A 520 -13.63 -33.78 -32.78
C GLU A 520 -12.49 -34.43 -33.58
N ALA A 521 -12.31 -34.05 -34.85
CA ALA A 521 -11.19 -34.51 -35.66
C ALA A 521 -9.83 -34.01 -35.13
N LEU A 522 -9.75 -32.79 -34.60
CA LEU A 522 -8.55 -32.26 -33.96
C LEU A 522 -8.26 -32.95 -32.61
N LEU A 523 -9.28 -33.17 -31.77
CA LEU A 523 -9.15 -33.95 -30.52
C LEU A 523 -8.64 -35.38 -30.78
N ALA A 524 -9.11 -36.02 -31.85
CA ALA A 524 -8.62 -37.34 -32.25
C ALA A 524 -7.14 -37.30 -32.65
N LYS A 525 -6.70 -36.27 -33.38
CA LYS A 525 -5.27 -36.08 -33.73
C LYS A 525 -4.40 -35.79 -32.50
N VAL A 526 -4.88 -34.96 -31.58
CA VAL A 526 -4.21 -34.71 -30.29
C VAL A 526 -4.02 -36.02 -29.54
N THR A 527 -5.06 -36.85 -29.44
CA THR A 527 -5.00 -38.15 -28.77
C THR A 527 -4.00 -39.11 -29.43
N ASP A 528 -3.98 -39.20 -30.77
CA ASP A 528 -3.05 -40.06 -31.51
C ASP A 528 -1.58 -39.65 -31.32
N LEU A 529 -1.31 -38.34 -31.41
CA LEU A 529 0.05 -37.84 -31.24
C LEU A 529 0.51 -37.90 -29.79
N LEU A 530 -0.37 -37.61 -28.82
CA LEU A 530 -0.04 -37.66 -27.40
C LEU A 530 0.37 -39.07 -26.96
N ALA A 531 -0.16 -40.12 -27.60
CA ALA A 531 0.27 -41.50 -27.36
C ALA A 531 1.77 -41.72 -27.67
N ARG A 532 2.38 -40.90 -28.53
CA ARG A 532 3.78 -40.99 -28.97
C ARG A 532 4.76 -40.23 -28.08
N VAL A 533 4.26 -39.37 -27.19
CA VAL A 533 5.06 -38.70 -26.15
C VAL A 533 5.53 -39.75 -25.12
N LYS A 534 6.82 -39.75 -24.82
CA LYS A 534 7.50 -40.73 -23.96
C LYS A 534 7.71 -40.23 -22.54
N GLU A 535 7.84 -38.93 -22.33
CA GLU A 535 8.01 -38.34 -21.01
C GLU A 535 6.66 -38.31 -20.26
N ASP A 536 6.52 -39.15 -19.23
CA ASP A 536 5.24 -39.37 -18.54
C ASP A 536 4.65 -38.10 -17.91
N GLY A 537 5.48 -37.23 -17.33
CA GLY A 537 5.01 -35.96 -16.72
C GLY A 537 4.49 -34.95 -17.74
N VAL A 538 5.20 -34.79 -18.86
CA VAL A 538 4.79 -33.92 -19.97
C VAL A 538 3.55 -34.48 -20.67
N LYS A 539 3.51 -35.80 -20.87
CA LYS A 539 2.35 -36.50 -21.42
C LYS A 539 1.10 -36.30 -20.56
N GLN A 540 1.23 -36.38 -19.24
CA GLN A 540 0.12 -36.17 -18.32
C GLN A 540 -0.40 -34.73 -18.39
N SER A 541 0.48 -33.73 -18.33
CA SER A 541 0.09 -32.31 -18.41
C SER A 541 -0.62 -31.98 -19.74
N LEU A 542 -0.10 -32.45 -20.88
CA LEU A 542 -0.73 -32.25 -22.18
C LEU A 542 -2.08 -33.01 -22.29
N ALA A 543 -2.24 -34.13 -21.59
CA ALA A 543 -3.47 -34.90 -21.59
C ALA A 543 -4.56 -34.23 -20.74
N GLU A 544 -4.18 -33.61 -19.62
CA GLU A 544 -5.08 -32.81 -18.78
C GLU A 544 -5.60 -31.58 -19.55
N GLU A 545 -4.72 -30.88 -20.28
CA GLU A 545 -5.12 -29.77 -21.16
C GLU A 545 -6.09 -30.23 -22.27
N ALA A 546 -5.80 -31.36 -22.93
CA ALA A 546 -6.71 -31.94 -23.93
C ALA A 546 -8.07 -32.32 -23.34
N ALA A 547 -8.10 -32.86 -22.12
CA ALA A 547 -9.32 -33.23 -21.41
C ALA A 547 -10.16 -31.99 -21.04
N ASN A 548 -9.51 -30.90 -20.62
CA ASN A 548 -10.18 -29.63 -20.31
C ASN A 548 -10.80 -29.01 -21.56
N ILE A 549 -10.08 -28.98 -22.68
CA ILE A 549 -10.62 -28.48 -23.96
C ILE A 549 -11.81 -29.33 -24.40
N LYS A 550 -11.71 -30.67 -24.28
CA LYS A 550 -12.81 -31.57 -24.59
C LYS A 550 -14.05 -31.28 -23.73
N ALA A 551 -13.88 -31.14 -22.41
CA ALA A 551 -14.98 -30.82 -21.50
C ALA A 551 -15.62 -29.46 -21.84
N ALA A 552 -14.83 -28.46 -22.24
CA ALA A 552 -15.34 -27.17 -22.70
C ALA A 552 -16.19 -27.29 -23.97
N THR A 553 -15.84 -28.20 -24.89
CA THR A 553 -16.60 -28.43 -26.14
C THR A 553 -17.92 -29.20 -25.97
N GLU A 554 -18.13 -29.81 -24.81
CA GLU A 554 -19.35 -30.56 -24.49
C GLU A 554 -20.45 -29.67 -23.87
N LYS A 555 -20.11 -28.43 -23.49
CA LYS A 555 -21.06 -27.44 -22.95
C LYS A 555 -22.06 -26.98 -24.03
N GLU A 556 -23.29 -26.66 -23.62
CA GLU A 556 -24.39 -26.24 -24.52
C GLU A 556 -24.07 -24.97 -25.32
N ASN A 557 -23.18 -24.12 -24.80
CA ASN A 557 -22.69 -22.87 -25.41
C ASN A 557 -21.18 -22.92 -25.75
N ALA A 558 -20.66 -24.11 -26.08
CA ALA A 558 -19.25 -24.31 -26.42
C ALA A 558 -18.77 -23.39 -27.56
N ASP A 559 -17.66 -22.71 -27.35
CA ASP A 559 -16.98 -21.95 -28.39
C ASP A 559 -16.07 -22.88 -29.21
N LEU A 560 -16.59 -23.32 -30.36
CA LEU A 560 -15.89 -24.26 -31.24
C LEU A 560 -14.73 -23.60 -32.01
N ASP A 561 -14.77 -22.29 -32.23
CA ASP A 561 -13.69 -21.56 -32.87
C ASP A 561 -12.49 -21.42 -31.91
N GLU A 562 -12.76 -21.15 -30.64
CA GLU A 562 -11.77 -21.15 -29.57
C GLU A 562 -11.21 -22.55 -29.35
N ALA A 563 -12.06 -23.57 -29.25
CA ALA A 563 -11.62 -24.94 -29.07
C ALA A 563 -10.72 -25.41 -30.22
N LYS A 564 -11.05 -25.06 -31.47
CA LYS A 564 -10.18 -25.33 -32.62
C LYS A 564 -8.82 -24.67 -32.45
N THR A 565 -8.79 -23.39 -32.07
CA THR A 565 -7.55 -22.63 -31.89
C THR A 565 -6.68 -23.23 -30.79
N GLN A 566 -7.28 -23.62 -29.67
CA GLN A 566 -6.60 -24.30 -28.56
C GLN A 566 -6.05 -25.67 -28.97
N LEU A 567 -6.82 -26.44 -29.73
CA LEU A 567 -6.38 -27.75 -30.22
C LEU A 567 -5.26 -27.66 -31.24
N GLU A 568 -5.27 -26.66 -32.12
CA GLU A 568 -4.18 -26.41 -33.08
C GLU A 568 -2.88 -26.04 -32.35
N ASP A 569 -2.95 -25.20 -31.32
CA ASP A 569 -1.78 -24.85 -30.49
C ASP A 569 -1.25 -26.06 -29.70
N LEU A 570 -2.15 -26.80 -29.05
CA LEU A 570 -1.82 -28.03 -28.33
C LEU A 570 -1.18 -29.07 -29.25
N LEU A 571 -1.69 -29.22 -30.48
CA LEU A 571 -1.12 -30.11 -31.49
C LEU A 571 0.30 -29.70 -31.87
N ASN A 572 0.55 -28.40 -32.06
CA ASN A 572 1.89 -27.88 -32.35
C ASN A 572 2.86 -28.15 -31.18
N ARG A 573 2.42 -27.96 -29.94
CA ARG A 573 3.22 -28.25 -28.73
C ARG A 573 3.54 -29.75 -28.62
N ILE A 574 2.56 -30.63 -28.84
CA ILE A 574 2.77 -32.09 -28.84
C ILE A 574 3.78 -32.49 -29.94
N VAL A 575 3.64 -31.95 -31.15
CA VAL A 575 4.57 -32.23 -32.26
C VAL A 575 5.99 -31.78 -31.91
N ALA A 576 6.15 -30.59 -31.33
CA ALA A 576 7.46 -30.09 -30.90
C ALA A 576 8.09 -30.98 -29.82
N THR A 577 7.30 -31.47 -28.85
CA THR A 577 7.75 -32.41 -27.82
C THR A 577 8.22 -33.73 -28.43
N ILE A 578 7.44 -34.32 -29.33
CA ILE A 578 7.83 -35.58 -30.01
C ILE A 578 9.13 -35.39 -30.78
N GLN A 579 9.26 -34.30 -31.54
CA GLN A 579 10.50 -34.01 -32.29
C GLN A 579 11.70 -33.81 -31.37
N ARG A 580 11.50 -33.23 -30.19
CA ARG A 580 12.55 -33.09 -29.17
C ARG A 580 12.98 -34.45 -28.62
N GLU A 581 12.02 -35.30 -28.26
CA GLU A 581 12.28 -36.66 -27.76
C GLU A 581 12.96 -37.55 -28.82
N GLU A 582 12.58 -37.42 -30.09
CA GLU A 582 13.22 -38.12 -31.21
C GLU A 582 14.66 -37.67 -31.40
N LYS A 583 14.94 -36.36 -31.36
CA LYS A 583 16.31 -35.82 -31.40
C LYS A 583 17.16 -36.24 -30.20
N GLN A 584 16.56 -36.38 -29.02
CA GLN A 584 17.23 -36.90 -27.83
C GLN A 584 17.52 -38.41 -27.93
N ALA A 585 16.65 -39.17 -28.60
CA ALA A 585 16.85 -40.61 -28.83
C ALA A 585 17.98 -40.95 -29.83
N GLU A 586 18.40 -39.98 -30.65
CA GLU A 586 19.55 -40.10 -31.58
C GLU A 586 20.92 -39.81 -30.91
N GLN A 587 20.93 -39.37 -29.66
CA GLN A 587 22.16 -39.07 -28.92
C GLN A 587 22.80 -40.33 -28.31
N ASP A 588 24.15 -40.35 -28.18
CA ASP A 588 24.90 -41.40 -27.48
C ASP A 588 24.27 -41.68 -26.11
N PRO A 589 23.85 -42.93 -25.76
CA PRO A 589 23.17 -43.25 -24.52
C PRO A 589 23.90 -42.77 -23.26
N GLN A 590 25.23 -42.69 -23.32
CA GLN A 590 26.07 -42.11 -22.27
C GLN A 590 25.85 -40.59 -22.11
N THR A 591 25.65 -39.87 -23.20
CA THR A 591 25.38 -38.42 -23.22
C THR A 591 24.00 -38.11 -22.63
N VAL A 592 22.99 -38.92 -22.96
CA VAL A 592 21.64 -38.82 -22.35
C VAL A 592 21.69 -39.10 -20.84
N ILE A 593 22.44 -40.13 -20.40
CA ILE A 593 22.62 -40.44 -18.98
C ILE A 593 23.37 -39.30 -18.26
N ILE A 594 24.38 -38.70 -18.90
CA ILE A 594 25.11 -37.55 -18.33
C ILE A 594 24.17 -36.35 -18.20
N TYR A 595 23.41 -36.02 -19.23
CA TYR A 595 22.42 -34.94 -19.22
C TYR A 595 21.42 -35.12 -18.07
N GLN A 596 20.80 -36.31 -17.95
CA GLN A 596 19.82 -36.58 -16.90
C GLN A 596 20.44 -36.48 -15.50
N LYS A 597 21.68 -36.94 -15.32
CA LYS A 597 22.39 -36.81 -14.04
C LYS A 597 22.65 -35.35 -13.69
N LEU A 598 23.07 -34.53 -14.64
CA LEU A 598 23.31 -33.10 -14.42
C LEU A 598 22.00 -32.34 -14.14
N TYR A 599 20.93 -32.69 -14.84
CA TYR A 599 19.59 -32.15 -14.60
C TYR A 599 19.13 -32.42 -13.16
N ASN A 600 19.24 -33.65 -12.70
CA ASN A 600 18.84 -34.02 -11.34
C ASN A 600 19.71 -33.34 -10.26
N VAL A 601 20.99 -33.09 -10.55
CA VAL A 601 21.89 -32.35 -9.65
C VAL A 601 21.49 -30.87 -9.57
N LEU A 602 21.19 -30.23 -10.71
CA LEU A 602 20.70 -28.85 -10.74
C LEU A 602 19.36 -28.70 -10.02
N LEU A 603 18.44 -29.65 -10.20
CA LEU A 603 17.16 -29.66 -9.48
C LEU A 603 17.38 -29.78 -7.96
N SER A 604 18.33 -30.61 -7.54
CA SER A 604 18.69 -30.74 -6.12
C SER A 604 19.35 -29.49 -5.55
N LEU A 605 20.06 -28.72 -6.39
CA LEU A 605 20.65 -27.42 -6.06
C LEU A 605 19.59 -26.35 -5.92
N HIS A 606 18.65 -26.28 -6.86
CA HIS A 606 17.51 -25.39 -6.83
C HIS A 606 16.68 -25.62 -5.56
N LYS A 607 16.33 -26.89 -5.28
CA LYS A 607 15.64 -27.26 -4.04
C LYS A 607 16.46 -26.92 -2.77
N TYR A 608 17.78 -27.08 -2.81
CA TYR A 608 18.63 -26.67 -1.71
C TYR A 608 18.58 -25.16 -1.47
N LEU A 609 18.50 -24.34 -2.52
CA LEU A 609 18.33 -22.90 -2.39
C LEU A 609 16.95 -22.55 -1.81
N GLU A 610 15.87 -23.21 -2.26
CA GLU A 610 14.53 -23.04 -1.67
C GLU A 610 14.52 -23.37 -0.16
N ASP A 611 15.06 -24.53 0.21
CA ASP A 611 15.09 -25.01 1.60
C ASP A 611 16.00 -24.14 2.51
N ASN A 612 16.94 -23.38 1.94
CA ASN A 612 17.94 -22.58 2.68
C ASN A 612 17.83 -21.07 2.41
N LYS A 613 16.71 -20.59 1.86
CA LYS A 613 16.47 -19.16 1.54
C LYS A 613 17.60 -18.53 0.69
N GLY A 614 17.94 -19.18 -0.41
CA GLY A 614 18.92 -18.69 -1.38
C GLY A 614 18.58 -17.30 -1.93
N SER A 615 19.60 -16.53 -2.33
CA SER A 615 19.38 -15.22 -2.95
C SER A 615 18.88 -15.34 -4.38
N ASP A 616 18.14 -14.35 -4.89
CA ASP A 616 17.69 -14.31 -6.29
C ASP A 616 18.85 -14.46 -7.28
N ALA A 617 20.01 -13.86 -6.96
CA ALA A 617 21.21 -14.00 -7.77
C ALA A 617 21.79 -15.43 -7.79
N ASP A 618 21.58 -16.23 -6.74
CA ASP A 618 21.96 -17.64 -6.72
C ASP A 618 20.97 -18.50 -7.51
N PHE A 619 19.66 -18.17 -7.46
CA PHE A 619 18.64 -18.79 -8.31
C PHE A 619 18.88 -18.52 -9.80
N GLU A 620 19.15 -17.27 -10.18
CA GLU A 620 19.49 -16.90 -11.56
C GLU A 620 20.72 -17.65 -12.09
N ARG A 621 21.72 -17.91 -11.24
CA ARG A 621 22.90 -18.70 -11.62
C ARG A 621 22.55 -20.18 -11.86
N VAL A 622 21.65 -20.75 -11.07
CA VAL A 622 21.17 -22.13 -11.26
C VAL A 622 20.32 -22.23 -12.52
N ASP A 623 19.47 -21.24 -12.79
CA ASP A 623 18.63 -21.18 -13.98
C ASP A 623 19.48 -21.01 -15.26
N ALA A 624 20.50 -20.16 -15.22
CA ALA A 624 21.47 -20.04 -16.31
C ALA A 624 22.20 -21.37 -16.60
N LEU A 625 22.42 -22.21 -15.58
CA LEU A 625 22.99 -23.55 -15.78
C LEU A 625 21.98 -24.54 -16.36
N PHE A 626 20.68 -24.40 -16.06
CA PHE A 626 19.61 -25.17 -16.74
C PHE A 626 19.52 -24.81 -18.23
N ASP A 627 19.63 -23.53 -18.57
CA ASP A 627 19.65 -23.06 -19.95
C ASP A 627 20.89 -23.59 -20.70
N GLN A 628 22.06 -23.55 -20.05
CA GLN A 628 23.27 -24.13 -20.60
C GLN A 628 23.19 -25.65 -20.75
N LEU A 629 22.54 -26.33 -19.82
CA LEU A 629 22.28 -27.77 -19.90
C LEU A 629 21.43 -28.08 -21.13
N ALA A 630 20.30 -27.37 -21.29
CA ALA A 630 19.38 -27.54 -22.42
C ALA A 630 20.06 -27.29 -23.77
N THR A 631 20.86 -26.23 -23.88
CA THR A 631 21.58 -25.88 -25.12
C THR A 631 22.71 -26.86 -25.45
N LYS A 632 23.39 -27.42 -24.45
CA LYS A 632 24.49 -28.40 -24.63
C LYS A 632 24.01 -29.85 -24.59
N SER A 633 22.70 -30.10 -24.62
CA SER A 633 22.08 -31.42 -24.43
C SER A 633 22.62 -32.54 -25.34
N SER A 634 23.18 -32.20 -26.50
CA SER A 634 23.76 -33.16 -27.46
C SER A 634 25.31 -33.16 -27.49
N ASP A 635 25.96 -32.28 -26.73
CA ASP A 635 27.40 -32.04 -26.77
C ASP A 635 28.08 -32.66 -25.54
N LYS A 636 28.70 -33.82 -25.73
CA LYS A 636 29.36 -34.57 -24.64
C LYS A 636 30.49 -33.79 -23.97
N GLU A 637 31.29 -33.03 -24.71
CA GLU A 637 32.36 -32.21 -24.12
C GLU A 637 31.79 -30.98 -23.41
N GLY A 638 30.73 -30.39 -23.98
CA GLY A 638 29.96 -29.32 -23.36
C GLY A 638 29.34 -29.72 -22.03
N LEU A 639 28.71 -30.90 -21.96
CA LEU A 639 28.12 -31.43 -20.73
C LEU A 639 29.17 -31.76 -19.66
N LEU A 640 30.34 -32.27 -20.06
CA LEU A 640 31.45 -32.50 -19.13
C LEU A 640 32.05 -31.20 -18.58
N THR A 641 32.00 -30.12 -19.36
CA THR A 641 32.41 -28.78 -18.91
C THR A 641 31.39 -28.22 -17.93
N LEU A 642 30.11 -28.30 -18.29
CA LEU A 642 29.01 -27.86 -17.44
C LEU A 642 28.95 -28.64 -16.11
N ALA A 643 29.27 -29.94 -16.12
CA ALA A 643 29.38 -30.74 -14.91
C ALA A 643 30.39 -30.16 -13.90
N LYS A 644 31.50 -29.60 -14.38
CA LYS A 644 32.52 -28.97 -13.51
C LYS A 644 32.01 -27.67 -12.92
N GLU A 645 31.29 -26.88 -13.69
CA GLU A 645 30.68 -25.62 -13.25
C GLU A 645 29.62 -25.87 -12.18
N ILE A 646 28.74 -26.85 -12.40
CA ILE A 646 27.71 -27.28 -11.43
C ILE A 646 28.36 -27.76 -10.12
N ILE A 647 29.43 -28.55 -10.20
CA ILE A 647 30.15 -29.02 -9.01
C ILE A 647 30.80 -27.85 -8.26
N SER A 648 31.39 -26.90 -8.98
CA SER A 648 32.03 -25.72 -8.38
C SER A 648 30.99 -24.83 -7.68
N LEU A 649 29.84 -24.59 -8.31
CA LEU A 649 28.76 -23.80 -7.72
C LEU A 649 28.17 -24.48 -6.49
N ASN A 650 27.96 -25.81 -6.53
CA ASN A 650 27.48 -26.57 -5.37
C ASN A 650 28.45 -26.50 -4.19
N GLN A 651 29.76 -26.52 -4.46
CA GLN A 651 30.76 -26.33 -3.43
C GLN A 651 30.70 -24.91 -2.86
N GLU A 652 30.61 -23.89 -3.71
CA GLU A 652 30.48 -22.49 -3.27
C GLU A 652 29.25 -22.25 -2.39
N LEU A 653 28.07 -22.71 -2.84
CA LEU A 653 26.81 -22.51 -2.12
C LEU A 653 26.78 -23.25 -0.77
N ARG A 654 27.31 -24.47 -0.73
CA ARG A 654 27.42 -25.23 0.52
C ARG A 654 28.51 -24.69 1.45
N SER A 655 29.59 -24.12 0.90
CA SER A 655 30.63 -23.44 1.67
C SER A 655 30.10 -22.15 2.31
N LYS A 656 29.32 -21.35 1.57
CA LYS A 656 28.62 -20.18 2.13
C LYS A 656 27.72 -20.58 3.30
N SER A 657 26.89 -21.61 3.14
CA SER A 657 26.05 -22.15 4.22
C SER A 657 26.86 -22.67 5.42
N SER A 658 28.04 -23.27 5.19
CA SER A 658 28.92 -23.72 6.27
C SER A 658 29.66 -22.58 7.00
N GLU A 659 29.91 -21.45 6.35
CA GLU A 659 30.44 -20.24 6.98
C GLU A 659 29.36 -19.53 7.80
N THR A 660 28.11 -19.48 7.31
CA THR A 660 26.96 -18.99 8.09
C THR A 660 26.71 -19.89 9.31
N ALA A 661 26.79 -21.22 9.15
CA ALA A 661 26.63 -22.17 10.25
C ALA A 661 27.81 -22.19 11.25
N ASN A 662 29.05 -21.91 10.82
CA ASN A 662 30.20 -21.79 11.72
C ASN A 662 30.21 -20.46 12.49
N GLN A 663 29.72 -19.36 11.91
CA GLN A 663 29.48 -18.12 12.66
C GLN A 663 28.39 -18.32 13.72
N SER A 664 27.32 -19.05 13.40
CA SER A 664 26.28 -19.42 14.37
C SER A 664 26.73 -20.45 15.43
N LYS A 665 27.87 -21.13 15.23
CA LYS A 665 28.41 -22.13 16.17
C LYS A 665 29.53 -21.59 17.06
N SER A 666 30.33 -20.62 16.58
CA SER A 666 31.32 -19.93 17.41
C SER A 666 30.70 -19.04 18.49
N GLU A 667 29.45 -18.60 18.32
CA GLU A 667 28.72 -17.87 19.37
C GLU A 667 27.95 -18.81 20.32
N LYS A 668 27.76 -20.09 19.96
CA LYS A 668 27.01 -21.04 20.78
C LYS A 668 27.87 -21.94 21.68
N ASP A 669 29.20 -21.96 21.47
CA ASP A 669 30.14 -22.73 22.30
C ASP A 669 30.86 -21.91 23.41
N SER A 670 30.52 -20.61 23.62
CA SER A 670 31.04 -19.84 24.77
C SER A 670 30.08 -19.69 25.95
N GLU A 671 28.88 -20.26 25.90
CA GLU A 671 27.90 -20.20 27.01
C GLU A 671 27.36 -21.57 27.40
N THR A 672 28.21 -22.56 27.66
CA THR A 672 27.85 -23.65 28.60
C THR A 672 29.05 -24.40 29.17
N ALA A 673 29.99 -23.70 29.81
CA ALA A 673 30.91 -24.36 30.74
C ALA A 673 31.54 -23.36 31.72
N THR A 674 30.80 -22.94 32.75
CA THR A 674 31.28 -22.92 34.14
C THR A 674 30.25 -22.27 35.08
N SER A 675 29.47 -23.12 35.75
CA SER A 675 28.95 -22.81 37.09
C SER A 675 29.12 -24.05 37.95
N GLN A 676 30.25 -24.16 38.66
CA GLN A 676 30.28 -24.36 40.11
C GLN A 676 31.69 -24.68 40.66
N ALA A 677 31.97 -24.01 41.79
CA ALA A 677 33.03 -24.22 42.78
C ALA A 677 34.43 -23.64 42.47
N SER A 678 34.73 -22.47 43.05
CA SER A 678 35.47 -22.40 44.32
C SER A 678 35.45 -21.00 44.93
N GLU A 679 34.99 -20.91 46.18
CA GLU A 679 35.29 -19.81 47.09
C GLU A 679 36.79 -19.79 47.46
N LYS A 680 37.28 -18.57 47.75
CA LYS A 680 38.57 -18.20 48.40
C LYS A 680 39.83 -18.51 47.56
N GLN A 681 40.73 -17.56 47.26
CA GLN A 681 41.39 -16.64 48.19
C GLN A 681 42.13 -15.51 47.44
N GLU A 682 42.31 -14.39 48.16
CA GLU A 682 43.39 -13.40 48.07
C GLU A 682 43.36 -12.26 47.03
N GLN A 683 42.97 -11.09 47.57
CA GLN A 683 43.50 -9.77 47.25
C GLN A 683 45.04 -9.76 47.28
N SER A 684 45.65 -9.10 46.30
CA SER A 684 46.63 -7.99 46.42
C SER A 684 47.29 -7.81 45.04
N GLU A 685 47.29 -6.63 44.43
CA GLU A 685 48.22 -5.52 44.73
C GLU A 685 49.65 -6.03 44.93
N SER A 686 50.70 -5.44 44.42
CA SER A 686 50.97 -4.31 43.56
C SER A 686 52.50 -4.27 43.53
N ASP A 687 53.04 -3.81 42.42
CA ASP A 687 54.17 -2.90 42.38
C ASP A 687 55.46 -3.11 43.20
N SER A 688 56.51 -2.92 42.41
CA SER A 688 57.70 -2.12 42.73
C SER A 688 58.77 -2.73 43.62
N SER A 689 59.82 -3.10 42.90
CA SER A 689 61.20 -2.78 43.24
C SER A 689 61.40 -1.33 43.68
N ALA A 690 62.09 -1.16 44.80
CA ALA A 690 63.10 -0.11 45.05
C ALA A 690 64.28 -0.84 45.74
N GLN A 691 65.43 -1.00 45.07
CA GLN A 691 66.60 -0.11 45.15
C GLN A 691 67.23 0.03 46.57
N PRO A 692 68.56 0.25 46.68
CA PRO A 692 69.63 -0.30 45.84
C PRO A 692 70.88 -0.75 46.65
N ASN A 693 71.59 -1.74 46.11
CA ASN A 693 73.05 -1.65 46.05
C ASN A 693 73.33 -0.86 44.76
N GLU A 694 73.78 0.38 44.96
CA GLU A 694 74.14 1.50 44.05
C GLU A 694 73.43 1.62 42.69
#